data_AF-A0A1S2FCK0-F1
#
_entry.id   AF-A0A1S2FCK0-F1
#
_cell.length_a   1.000
_cell.length_b   1.000
_cell.length_c   1.000
_cell.angle_alpha   90.00
_cell.angle_beta   90.00
_cell.angle_gamma   90.00
#
_symmetry.space_group_name_H-M   'P 1'
#
loop_
_entity.id
_entity.type
_entity.pdbx_description
1 polymer ?
#
loop_
_entity_poly.entity_id
_entity_poly.type
_entity_poly.pdbx_seq_one_letter_code
_entity_poly.pdbx_strand_id
1 'polypeptide(L)'
;MRFESVIPAMSSTSQDGYIVTPNGGERGFDGRPLPFRSSIIPSLPEYVTITFPRKFHISRYEIMLGSYYATTPEYDNMASWDLEGLVNGVWIILHSGSHPNIPETLIYDFPRTEVEGIRIKCKTKHGTNSWGFNEITVYQSTYEERALVFHDGVYKTYLSGSWENLGVNVSDSDYLLKGMSDTSIIPEPTWSALMGDVEICLWTENPHRTEALFSIETEPFTLAEEWEDQTIKLIEYSDDPYRTESTIFLETDEFGFHDEFIKSIDVLYYTDDPRKTSAELELTANYSPLDEIKDDFDIVTWTEQEDLDELNINMTASPLSQLVIQDEDFQIYGDLQSIIVNKISKEGTIKLLLSFDEGQTWEYFKFNAWRPTDISNMEMVRKHAMNIDSLSHITEKEFAIKGNKIRLAYYIDDNIHWNQHTQVDNIKIVSNAPVDDAKFSNAEFYLLNTLATLQLTVGGNKLMGQLDDPDKGKVQYRVFLNNKPYYPSNGNFTPLSPAPIDIKLNISEKEILFGQNNSLTVEFQDAWGQQDTWSTTFFGTYSGLMFMDEQGQYFSDSFGGLLKHLDFDIVVAGQTTDYQKVIVKNQLGQVVQNLILEVVKDKLPPDVTIELSYTDPFIAEDYLLFNKLIQPNDEMEFYVRIATAITAPPAPNGQFEIRAKVDPV
;
A
#
# COMPACT_ATOMS: atom_id res chain seq x y z
N MET A 1 27.22 31.64 -19.38
CA MET A 1 26.18 30.70 -19.90
C MET A 1 26.46 30.38 -21.36
N ARG A 2 26.58 29.10 -21.70
CA ARG A 2 26.78 28.58 -23.07
C ARG A 2 25.65 27.59 -23.41
N PHE A 3 25.31 27.48 -24.69
CA PHE A 3 24.31 26.52 -25.17
C PHE A 3 25.01 25.42 -25.96
N GLU A 4 24.78 24.17 -25.59
CA GLU A 4 25.36 23.00 -26.23
C GLU A 4 24.25 22.10 -26.77
N SER A 5 24.38 21.64 -28.02
CA SER A 5 23.41 20.71 -28.59
C SER A 5 23.46 19.39 -27.82
N VAL A 6 22.31 18.89 -27.37
CA VAL A 6 22.21 17.58 -26.72
C VAL A 6 22.07 16.44 -27.72
N ILE A 7 21.58 16.73 -28.93
CA ILE A 7 21.36 15.73 -29.97
C ILE A 7 22.56 15.78 -30.93
N PRO A 8 23.31 14.67 -31.11
CA PRO A 8 24.33 14.59 -32.16
C PRO A 8 23.65 14.50 -33.53
N ALA A 9 24.38 14.84 -34.61
CA ALA A 9 23.88 14.63 -35.96
C ALA A 9 23.56 13.13 -36.18
N MET A 10 22.28 12.82 -36.41
CA MET A 10 21.77 11.47 -36.52
C MET A 10 21.95 10.93 -37.95
N SER A 11 22.52 9.73 -38.07
CA SER A 11 22.68 9.04 -39.37
C SER A 11 21.76 7.83 -39.54
N SER A 12 21.04 7.45 -38.49
CA SER A 12 20.10 6.33 -38.42
C SER A 12 19.01 6.61 -37.38
N THR A 13 17.96 5.79 -37.35
CA THR A 13 16.90 5.85 -36.32
C THR A 13 17.36 5.40 -34.94
N SER A 14 18.57 4.85 -34.82
CA SER A 14 19.17 4.42 -33.54
C SER A 14 20.68 4.58 -33.61
N GLN A 15 21.23 5.49 -32.81
CA GLN A 15 22.66 5.85 -32.79
C GLN A 15 23.04 6.30 -31.37
N ASP A 16 24.14 5.79 -30.81
CA ASP A 16 24.69 6.20 -29.51
C ASP A 16 23.66 6.23 -28.35
N GLY A 17 22.68 5.32 -28.39
CA GLY A 17 21.58 5.22 -27.43
C GLY A 17 20.43 6.20 -27.63
N TYR A 18 20.52 7.10 -28.62
CA TYR A 18 19.38 7.88 -29.12
C TYR A 18 18.49 6.99 -30.00
N ILE A 19 17.17 7.14 -29.88
CA ILE A 19 16.20 6.39 -30.68
C ILE A 19 15.17 7.36 -31.25
N VAL A 20 15.04 7.40 -32.58
CA VAL A 20 14.12 8.27 -33.31
C VAL A 20 12.95 7.46 -33.87
N THR A 21 11.74 7.98 -33.69
CA THR A 21 10.51 7.41 -34.26
C THR A 21 9.64 8.50 -34.87
N PRO A 22 8.96 8.26 -36.01
CA PRO A 22 8.96 7.03 -36.81
C PRO A 22 10.23 6.87 -37.68
N ASN A 23 10.34 5.77 -38.44
CA ASN A 23 11.42 5.58 -39.41
C ASN A 23 11.46 6.71 -40.44
N GLY A 24 12.65 7.27 -40.71
CA GLY A 24 12.83 8.46 -41.52
C GLY A 24 12.84 9.77 -40.71
N GLY A 25 12.44 9.71 -39.43
CA GLY A 25 12.46 10.82 -38.49
C GLY A 25 13.87 11.35 -38.19
N GLU A 26 14.90 10.51 -38.34
CA GLU A 26 16.31 10.87 -38.12
C GLU A 26 16.77 12.04 -38.99
N ARG A 27 16.13 12.25 -40.15
CA ARG A 27 16.38 13.38 -41.04
C ARG A 27 16.08 14.75 -40.42
N GLY A 28 15.22 14.79 -39.40
CA GLY A 28 14.97 16.02 -38.66
C GLY A 28 16.11 16.40 -37.71
N PHE A 29 17.12 15.53 -37.55
CA PHE A 29 18.21 15.68 -36.57
C PHE A 29 19.58 15.36 -37.21
N ASP A 30 19.69 15.34 -38.54
CA ASP A 30 20.89 14.86 -39.24
C ASP A 30 21.92 15.98 -39.51
N GLY A 31 21.62 17.21 -39.08
CA GLY A 31 22.45 18.39 -39.28
C GLY A 31 22.46 18.88 -40.74
N ARG A 32 21.52 18.43 -41.58
CA ARG A 32 21.42 18.78 -42.99
C ARG A 32 20.07 19.42 -43.27
N PRO A 33 19.97 20.31 -44.27
CA PRO A 33 18.69 20.95 -44.62
C PRO A 33 17.77 20.01 -45.43
N LEU A 34 17.80 18.70 -45.18
CA LEU A 34 16.95 17.71 -45.84
C LEU A 34 15.72 17.45 -44.97
N PRO A 35 14.50 17.79 -45.44
CA PRO A 35 13.33 17.73 -44.58
C PRO A 35 13.00 16.32 -44.12
N PHE A 36 12.71 16.20 -42.83
CA PHE A 36 11.77 15.20 -42.37
C PHE A 36 10.40 15.47 -43.01
N ARG A 37 9.75 14.41 -43.48
CA ARG A 37 8.43 14.46 -44.06
C ARG A 37 7.59 13.31 -43.53
N SER A 38 6.39 13.63 -43.07
CA SER A 38 5.39 12.65 -42.65
C SER A 38 4.88 11.79 -43.80
N SER A 39 3.98 10.86 -43.49
CA SER A 39 3.17 10.17 -44.49
C SER A 39 2.29 11.14 -45.32
N ILE A 40 1.84 10.68 -46.49
CA ILE A 40 0.88 11.39 -47.34
C ILE A 40 -0.50 11.32 -46.69
N ILE A 41 -1.14 12.48 -46.47
CA ILE A 41 -2.42 12.64 -45.76
C ILE A 41 -2.35 12.11 -44.31
N PRO A 42 -1.51 12.72 -43.47
CA PRO A 42 -1.34 12.32 -42.08
C PRO A 42 -2.58 12.66 -41.25
N SER A 43 -2.88 11.84 -40.25
CA SER A 43 -3.88 12.17 -39.22
C SER A 43 -3.24 13.03 -38.16
N LEU A 44 -3.64 14.29 -38.05
CA LEU A 44 -3.12 15.20 -37.03
C LEU A 44 -3.92 15.09 -35.71
N PRO A 45 -3.27 15.21 -34.54
CA PRO A 45 -1.84 15.47 -34.37
C PRO A 45 -0.97 14.23 -34.62
N GLU A 46 0.19 14.44 -35.24
CA GLU A 46 1.23 13.43 -35.45
C GLU A 46 2.55 13.97 -34.89
N TYR A 47 3.50 13.10 -34.56
CA TYR A 47 4.75 13.51 -33.93
C TYR A 47 5.98 12.77 -34.45
N VAL A 48 7.12 13.44 -34.33
CA VAL A 48 8.46 12.82 -34.39
C VAL A 48 9.06 12.88 -33.00
N THR A 49 9.54 11.76 -32.52
CA THR A 49 10.11 11.58 -31.18
C THR A 49 11.57 11.20 -31.28
N ILE A 50 12.39 11.72 -30.39
CA ILE A 50 13.73 11.20 -30.09
C ILE A 50 13.87 10.98 -28.58
N THR A 51 14.24 9.77 -28.16
CA THR A 51 14.61 9.47 -26.78
C THR A 51 16.12 9.54 -26.60
N PHE A 52 16.57 9.89 -25.41
CA PHE A 52 17.96 10.13 -25.07
C PHE A 52 18.57 8.92 -24.34
N PRO A 53 19.90 8.72 -24.41
CA PRO A 53 20.59 7.67 -23.66
C PRO A 53 20.63 7.91 -22.15
N ARG A 54 20.41 9.16 -21.73
CA ARG A 54 20.32 9.62 -20.34
C ARG A 54 19.46 10.87 -20.27
N LYS A 55 19.13 11.33 -19.07
CA LYS A 55 18.42 12.59 -18.86
C LYS A 55 19.29 13.79 -19.23
N PHE A 56 18.67 14.81 -19.83
CA PHE A 56 19.31 16.09 -20.15
C PHE A 56 18.45 17.25 -19.64
N HIS A 57 19.11 18.30 -19.17
CA HIS A 57 18.45 19.56 -18.79
C HIS A 57 18.42 20.52 -19.98
N ILE A 58 17.30 20.55 -20.69
CA ILE A 58 17.12 21.36 -21.91
C ILE A 58 16.39 22.67 -21.60
N SER A 59 16.69 23.71 -22.37
CA SER A 59 16.15 25.06 -22.12
C SER A 59 15.96 25.90 -23.39
N ARG A 60 16.43 25.39 -24.53
CA ARG A 60 16.31 26.06 -25.81
C ARG A 60 16.17 25.03 -26.92
N TYR A 61 15.42 25.38 -27.96
CA TYR A 61 15.47 24.66 -29.21
C TYR A 61 15.49 25.61 -30.41
N GLU A 62 16.08 25.13 -31.49
CA GLU A 62 16.09 25.76 -32.80
C GLU A 62 15.37 24.84 -33.78
N ILE A 63 14.43 25.36 -34.57
CA ILE A 63 13.71 24.61 -35.60
C ILE A 63 13.78 25.33 -36.93
N MET A 64 14.20 24.62 -37.98
CA MET A 64 14.21 25.13 -39.34
C MET A 64 12.93 24.70 -40.05
N LEU A 65 12.07 25.65 -40.38
CA LEU A 65 10.83 25.42 -41.12
C LEU A 65 10.97 25.91 -42.56
N GLY A 66 10.23 25.28 -43.47
CA GLY A 66 10.23 25.61 -44.90
C GLY A 66 11.28 24.86 -45.72
N SER A 67 10.82 24.01 -46.66
CA SER A 67 11.70 23.27 -47.57
C SER A 67 12.62 24.19 -48.37
N TYR A 68 13.94 23.95 -48.27
CA TYR A 68 14.97 24.63 -49.07
C TYR A 68 14.82 24.37 -50.58
N TYR A 69 14.17 23.27 -50.97
CA TYR A 69 13.84 22.95 -52.36
C TYR A 69 12.48 23.57 -52.75
N ALA A 70 12.47 24.90 -52.80
CA ALA A 70 11.33 25.69 -53.23
C ALA A 70 11.03 25.51 -54.73
N THR A 71 10.24 24.49 -55.07
CA THR A 71 9.30 24.59 -56.19
C THR A 71 7.85 24.47 -55.74
N THR A 72 7.60 23.93 -54.54
CA THR A 72 6.25 23.79 -53.98
C THR A 72 6.23 23.85 -52.44
N PRO A 73 6.52 25.01 -51.82
CA PRO A 73 6.47 25.20 -50.35
C PRO A 73 5.08 24.97 -49.73
N GLU A 74 4.04 24.74 -50.55
CA GLU A 74 2.67 24.57 -50.11
C GLU A 74 2.33 23.17 -49.58
N TYR A 75 3.14 22.13 -49.79
CA TYR A 75 2.66 20.75 -49.55
C TYR A 75 3.02 20.12 -48.20
N ASP A 76 4.11 20.55 -47.56
CA ASP A 76 4.81 19.71 -46.59
C ASP A 76 5.26 20.44 -45.31
N ASN A 77 4.84 21.69 -45.06
CA ASN A 77 5.31 22.46 -43.89
C ASN A 77 4.35 22.40 -42.70
N MET A 78 4.91 22.26 -41.50
CA MET A 78 4.16 22.41 -40.25
C MET A 78 3.73 23.87 -40.03
N ALA A 79 2.48 24.08 -39.59
CA ALA A 79 1.90 25.41 -39.37
C ALA A 79 1.77 25.75 -37.87
N SER A 80 1.43 24.78 -37.04
CA SER A 80 1.48 24.89 -35.58
C SER A 80 1.89 23.58 -34.94
N TRP A 81 2.58 23.67 -33.80
CA TRP A 81 3.17 22.51 -33.13
C TRP A 81 3.33 22.71 -31.64
N ASP A 82 3.57 21.60 -30.95
CA ASP A 82 4.08 21.56 -29.58
C ASP A 82 5.43 20.84 -29.56
N LEU A 83 6.43 21.44 -28.90
CA LEU A 83 7.60 20.72 -28.43
C LEU A 83 7.26 20.15 -27.05
N GLU A 84 7.32 18.83 -26.94
CA GLU A 84 7.05 18.12 -25.70
C GLU A 84 8.29 17.40 -25.20
N GLY A 85 8.47 17.38 -23.87
CA GLY A 85 9.53 16.67 -23.18
C GLY A 85 8.97 15.45 -22.45
N LEU A 86 9.72 14.34 -22.44
CA LEU A 86 9.41 13.17 -21.64
C LEU A 86 9.97 13.36 -20.23
N VAL A 87 9.09 13.61 -19.26
CA VAL A 87 9.43 13.86 -17.86
C VAL A 87 8.77 12.78 -17.02
N ASN A 88 9.57 11.96 -16.34
CA ASN A 88 9.10 10.86 -15.48
C ASN A 88 8.09 9.95 -16.20
N GLY A 89 8.38 9.58 -17.45
CA GLY A 89 7.51 8.74 -18.29
C GLY A 89 6.29 9.44 -18.89
N VAL A 90 6.07 10.75 -18.63
CA VAL A 90 4.93 11.52 -19.13
C VAL A 90 5.39 12.62 -20.09
N TRP A 91 4.69 12.76 -21.22
CA TRP A 91 4.94 13.84 -22.17
C TRP A 91 4.28 15.14 -21.71
N ILE A 92 5.08 16.17 -21.45
CA ILE A 92 4.61 17.52 -21.08
C ILE A 92 4.95 18.54 -22.17
N ILE A 93 4.12 19.58 -22.34
CA ILE A 93 4.40 20.66 -23.30
C ILE A 93 5.46 21.58 -22.72
N LEU A 94 6.58 21.71 -23.42
CA LEU A 94 7.65 22.66 -23.09
C LEU A 94 7.45 24.00 -23.79
N HIS A 95 6.96 23.95 -25.03
CA HIS A 95 6.69 25.13 -25.84
C HIS A 95 5.65 24.84 -26.93
N SER A 96 4.82 25.83 -27.26
CA SER A 96 3.86 25.78 -28.37
C SER A 96 4.21 26.84 -29.41
N GLY A 97 4.39 26.44 -30.67
CA GLY A 97 4.76 27.32 -31.77
C GLY A 97 3.74 27.36 -32.91
N SER A 98 3.82 28.43 -33.71
CA SER A 98 3.13 28.54 -34.99
C SER A 98 3.92 29.42 -35.95
N HIS A 99 3.90 29.10 -37.25
CA HIS A 99 4.65 29.82 -38.27
C HIS A 99 3.82 30.01 -39.55
N PRO A 100 3.82 31.21 -40.18
CA PRO A 100 3.41 31.35 -41.58
C PRO A 100 4.23 30.46 -42.53
N ASN A 101 3.74 30.21 -43.74
CA ASN A 101 4.42 29.32 -44.69
C ASN A 101 5.64 29.98 -45.39
N ILE A 102 6.69 30.29 -44.63
CA ILE A 102 7.94 30.87 -45.15
C ILE A 102 9.16 30.10 -44.62
N PRO A 103 10.25 29.98 -45.40
CA PRO A 103 11.49 29.36 -44.91
C PRO A 103 12.19 30.25 -43.88
N GLU A 104 12.33 29.76 -42.66
CA GLU A 104 12.96 30.49 -41.56
C GLU A 104 13.46 29.51 -40.48
N THR A 105 14.56 29.89 -39.84
CA THR A 105 15.06 29.22 -38.64
C THR A 105 14.56 29.99 -37.42
N LEU A 106 13.84 29.31 -36.55
CA LEU A 106 13.28 29.88 -35.34
C LEU A 106 14.01 29.36 -34.11
N ILE A 107 14.24 30.24 -33.14
CA ILE A 107 14.88 29.91 -31.87
C ILE A 107 13.92 30.25 -30.75
N TYR A 108 13.74 29.33 -29.82
CA TYR A 108 12.86 29.50 -28.67
C TYR A 108 13.56 29.09 -27.38
N ASP A 109 13.43 29.95 -26.37
CA ASP A 109 13.81 29.69 -24.99
C ASP A 109 12.59 29.25 -24.19
N PHE A 110 12.79 28.31 -23.28
CA PHE A 110 11.76 27.81 -22.36
C PHE A 110 12.39 27.44 -21.00
N PRO A 111 11.61 27.28 -19.92
CA PRO A 111 12.14 26.94 -18.61
C PRO A 111 13.02 25.67 -18.65
N ARG A 112 14.18 25.72 -17.98
CA ARG A 112 15.11 24.58 -17.90
C ARG A 112 14.38 23.36 -17.35
N THR A 113 14.28 22.32 -18.15
CA THR A 113 13.52 21.11 -17.83
C THR A 113 14.39 19.88 -18.05
N GLU A 114 14.44 18.99 -17.05
CA GLU A 114 15.09 17.67 -17.19
C GLU A 114 14.17 16.72 -17.96
N VAL A 115 14.66 16.14 -19.07
CA VAL A 115 13.87 15.24 -19.92
C VAL A 115 14.67 14.01 -20.34
N GLU A 116 13.97 12.91 -20.57
CA GLU A 116 14.48 11.65 -21.12
C GLU A 116 14.37 11.57 -22.66
N GLY A 117 13.72 12.55 -23.26
CA GLY A 117 13.49 12.63 -24.70
C GLY A 117 12.62 13.82 -25.04
N ILE A 118 12.54 14.12 -26.33
CA ILE A 118 11.64 15.15 -26.85
C ILE A 118 10.78 14.59 -27.99
N ARG A 119 9.63 15.22 -28.23
CA ARG A 119 8.88 15.02 -29.46
C ARG A 119 8.31 16.32 -29.98
N ILE A 120 8.32 16.48 -31.29
CA ILE A 120 7.65 17.57 -32.01
C ILE A 120 6.30 17.04 -32.48
N LYS A 121 5.22 17.60 -31.93
CA LYS A 121 3.84 17.27 -32.26
C LYS A 121 3.27 18.32 -33.21
N CYS A 122 3.07 17.95 -34.46
CA CYS A 122 2.38 18.77 -35.45
C CYS A 122 0.88 18.80 -35.16
N LYS A 123 0.33 20.00 -34.94
CA LYS A 123 -1.12 20.22 -34.71
C LYS A 123 -1.85 20.60 -35.98
N THR A 124 -1.24 21.50 -36.75
CA THR A 124 -1.77 21.94 -38.05
C THR A 124 -0.63 22.07 -39.04
N LYS A 125 -0.95 21.98 -40.34
CA LYS A 125 0.02 22.04 -41.44
C LYS A 125 -0.45 22.97 -42.55
N HIS A 126 0.49 23.45 -43.34
CA HIS A 126 0.22 24.17 -44.57
C HIS A 126 -0.05 23.14 -45.70
N GLY A 127 -1.07 23.40 -46.51
CA GLY A 127 -1.52 22.55 -47.61
C GLY A 127 -2.10 21.18 -47.24
N THR A 128 -2.35 20.36 -48.27
CA THR A 128 -3.21 19.17 -48.16
C THR A 128 -2.46 17.85 -48.11
N ASN A 129 -1.16 17.81 -48.41
CA ASN A 129 -0.41 16.56 -48.57
C ASN A 129 0.21 16.04 -47.27
N SER A 130 1.35 16.59 -46.82
CA SER A 130 2.08 16.08 -45.65
C SER A 130 2.52 17.22 -44.72
N TRP A 131 3.25 16.94 -43.64
CA TRP A 131 3.94 17.94 -42.82
C TRP A 131 5.39 17.54 -42.58
N GLY A 132 6.19 18.48 -42.10
CA GLY A 132 7.61 18.33 -41.99
C GLY A 132 8.31 19.58 -41.50
N PHE A 133 9.59 19.43 -41.24
CA PHE A 133 10.55 20.46 -40.87
C PHE A 133 11.94 20.02 -41.39
N ASN A 134 12.85 20.98 -41.56
CA ASN A 134 14.16 20.70 -42.12
C ASN A 134 15.14 20.15 -41.08
N GLU A 135 15.20 20.78 -39.92
CA GLU A 135 16.13 20.41 -38.84
C GLU A 135 15.56 20.89 -37.51
N ILE A 136 15.84 20.16 -36.43
CA ILE A 136 15.66 20.63 -35.07
C ILE A 136 16.89 20.35 -34.23
N THR A 137 17.36 21.38 -33.52
CA THR A 137 18.44 21.28 -32.55
C THR A 137 17.91 21.62 -31.17
N VAL A 138 18.25 20.83 -30.16
CA VAL A 138 17.85 21.08 -28.77
C VAL A 138 19.10 21.33 -27.94
N TYR A 139 19.05 22.34 -27.08
CA TYR A 139 20.21 22.79 -26.32
C TYR A 139 20.02 22.65 -24.82
N GLN A 140 21.09 22.19 -24.16
CA GLN A 140 21.30 22.36 -22.73
C GLN A 140 22.04 23.67 -22.47
N SER A 141 21.79 24.26 -21.30
CA SER A 141 22.54 25.41 -20.81
C SER A 141 23.68 24.95 -19.90
N THR A 142 24.92 25.29 -20.25
CA THR A 142 26.13 25.04 -19.45
C THR A 142 26.68 26.36 -18.88
N TYR A 143 27.30 26.31 -17.71
CA TYR A 143 27.85 27.47 -17.00
C TYR A 143 29.32 27.21 -16.68
N GLU A 144 30.14 28.27 -16.64
CA GLU A 144 31.54 28.13 -16.22
C GLU A 144 31.66 28.03 -14.71
N GLU A 145 32.51 27.09 -14.27
CA GLU A 145 32.77 26.81 -12.86
C GLU A 145 34.27 26.68 -12.61
N ARG A 146 34.73 27.26 -11.50
CA ARG A 146 36.14 27.29 -11.10
C ARG A 146 36.26 27.07 -9.60
N ALA A 147 37.16 26.20 -9.17
CA ALA A 147 37.37 25.86 -7.78
C ALA A 147 38.76 26.27 -7.28
N LEU A 148 38.83 26.66 -6.01
CA LEU A 148 40.04 26.83 -5.21
C LEU A 148 39.88 26.01 -3.92
N VAL A 149 40.98 25.77 -3.23
CA VAL A 149 40.99 25.05 -1.95
C VAL A 149 41.51 25.96 -0.86
N PHE A 150 40.75 26.17 0.20
CA PHE A 150 41.18 26.94 1.36
C PHE A 150 41.56 25.98 2.49
N HIS A 151 42.81 26.07 2.93
CA HIS A 151 43.38 25.18 3.95
C HIS A 151 44.45 25.93 4.75
N ASP A 152 44.41 25.79 6.07
CA ASP A 152 45.33 26.46 7.01
C ASP A 152 45.38 27.99 6.81
N GLY A 153 44.20 28.59 6.59
CA GLY A 153 44.04 30.04 6.43
C GLY A 153 44.47 30.60 5.06
N VAL A 154 44.77 29.75 4.07
CA VAL A 154 45.30 30.17 2.76
C VAL A 154 44.55 29.50 1.61
N TYR A 155 44.17 30.29 0.60
CA TYR A 155 43.66 29.79 -0.67
C TYR A 155 44.78 29.18 -1.49
N LYS A 156 44.50 28.03 -2.09
CA LYS A 156 45.42 27.21 -2.87
C LYS A 156 44.74 26.79 -4.17
N THR A 157 45.52 26.63 -5.22
CA THR A 157 45.09 25.95 -6.44
C THR A 157 46.05 24.80 -6.73
N TYR A 158 45.57 23.76 -7.41
CA TYR A 158 46.41 22.67 -7.86
C TYR A 158 46.63 22.79 -9.36
N LEU A 159 47.80 23.28 -9.72
CA LEU A 159 48.22 23.45 -11.12
C LEU A 159 49.57 22.77 -11.33
N SER A 160 49.71 22.13 -12.49
CA SER A 160 50.96 21.48 -12.90
C SER A 160 51.51 20.44 -11.91
N GLY A 161 50.64 19.76 -11.17
CA GLY A 161 51.02 18.67 -10.27
C GLY A 161 51.47 19.09 -8.86
N SER A 162 51.19 20.33 -8.43
CA SER A 162 51.52 20.80 -7.09
C SER A 162 50.56 21.88 -6.58
N TRP A 163 50.46 22.03 -5.26
CA TRP A 163 49.74 23.13 -4.62
C TRP A 163 50.48 24.47 -4.83
N GLU A 164 49.76 25.47 -5.34
CA GLU A 164 50.19 26.86 -5.41
C GLU A 164 49.37 27.69 -4.42
N ASN A 165 50.03 28.39 -3.50
CA ASN A 165 49.38 29.28 -2.53
C ASN A 165 49.03 30.62 -3.20
N LEU A 166 47.77 31.03 -3.10
CA LEU A 166 47.23 32.29 -3.61
C LEU A 166 47.09 33.37 -2.52
N GLY A 167 47.21 33.00 -1.25
CA GLY A 167 47.18 33.91 -0.11
C GLY A 167 45.88 33.84 0.68
N VAL A 168 45.66 34.81 1.58
CA VAL A 168 44.51 34.82 2.52
C VAL A 168 43.22 35.39 1.91
N ASN A 169 43.30 36.08 0.79
CA ASN A 169 42.18 36.68 0.08
C ASN A 169 42.36 36.43 -1.42
N VAL A 170 41.26 36.14 -2.13
CA VAL A 170 41.23 35.93 -3.58
C VAL A 170 40.09 36.72 -4.21
N SER A 171 40.26 37.14 -5.46
CA SER A 171 39.26 37.85 -6.25
C SER A 171 38.63 36.94 -7.31
N ASP A 172 37.52 37.35 -7.92
CA ASP A 172 36.93 36.64 -9.08
C ASP A 172 37.93 36.41 -10.21
N SER A 173 38.87 37.34 -10.40
CA SER A 173 39.93 37.19 -11.39
C SER A 173 40.89 36.05 -11.05
N ASP A 174 41.10 35.75 -9.77
CA ASP A 174 41.95 34.64 -9.33
C ASP A 174 41.27 33.29 -9.60
N TYR A 175 39.96 33.20 -9.39
CA TYR A 175 39.18 32.02 -9.80
C TYR A 175 39.21 31.80 -11.30
N LEU A 176 39.02 32.85 -12.10
CA LEU A 176 38.99 32.72 -13.55
C LEU A 176 40.34 32.35 -14.17
N LEU A 177 41.44 32.89 -13.63
CA LEU A 177 42.79 32.69 -14.17
C LEU A 177 43.50 31.46 -13.59
N LYS A 178 43.25 31.16 -12.32
CA LYS A 178 43.99 30.14 -11.57
C LYS A 178 43.11 29.08 -10.92
N GLY A 179 41.80 29.24 -10.93
CA GLY A 179 40.86 28.24 -10.42
C GLY A 179 40.85 26.98 -11.29
N MET A 180 40.65 25.85 -10.64
CA MET A 180 40.57 24.54 -11.28
C MET A 180 39.18 24.36 -11.88
N SER A 181 39.09 23.90 -13.13
CA SER A 181 37.81 23.52 -13.74
C SER A 181 37.32 22.15 -13.30
N ASP A 182 38.21 21.35 -12.70
CA ASP A 182 37.96 19.98 -12.27
C ASP A 182 38.89 19.71 -11.08
N THR A 183 38.33 19.36 -9.92
CA THR A 183 39.10 19.05 -8.70
C THR A 183 39.57 17.60 -8.66
N SER A 184 39.08 16.72 -9.55
CA SER A 184 39.53 15.33 -9.66
C SER A 184 40.98 15.21 -10.15
N ILE A 185 41.54 16.30 -10.68
CA ILE A 185 42.96 16.38 -11.08
C ILE A 185 43.93 16.25 -9.90
N ILE A 186 43.44 16.42 -8.66
CA ILE A 186 44.23 16.33 -7.43
C ILE A 186 44.28 14.87 -6.98
N PRO A 187 45.47 14.23 -6.98
CA PRO A 187 45.60 12.85 -6.53
C PRO A 187 45.30 12.69 -5.03
N GLU A 188 44.79 11.52 -4.62
CA GLU A 188 44.52 11.18 -3.21
C GLU A 188 45.71 11.43 -2.27
N PRO A 189 46.99 11.09 -2.61
CA PRO A 189 48.13 11.40 -1.75
C PRO A 189 48.33 12.91 -1.55
N THR A 190 47.88 13.73 -2.51
CA THR A 190 47.97 15.18 -2.47
C THR A 190 46.87 15.79 -1.60
N TRP A 191 45.67 15.20 -1.62
CA TRP A 191 44.61 15.52 -0.66
C TRP A 191 45.01 15.15 0.77
N SER A 192 45.54 13.94 0.96
CA SER A 192 45.98 13.42 2.26
C SER A 192 47.12 14.23 2.90
N ALA A 193 47.82 15.05 2.12
CA ALA A 193 48.86 15.95 2.61
C ALA A 193 48.30 17.20 3.32
N LEU A 194 47.02 17.52 3.11
CA LEU A 194 46.34 18.62 3.80
C LEU A 194 45.81 18.10 5.15
N MET A 195 46.49 18.45 6.24
CA MET A 195 46.03 18.09 7.59
C MET A 195 45.12 19.16 8.17
N GLY A 196 43.96 18.75 8.72
CA GLY A 196 42.98 19.66 9.33
C GLY A 196 41.87 20.06 8.35
N ASP A 197 41.15 21.13 8.69
CA ASP A 197 39.98 21.55 7.92
C ASP A 197 40.36 22.03 6.51
N VAL A 198 39.67 21.49 5.52
CA VAL A 198 39.84 21.82 4.10
C VAL A 198 38.50 22.29 3.57
N GLU A 199 38.49 23.46 2.96
CA GLU A 199 37.32 24.03 2.30
C GLU A 199 37.54 24.04 0.78
N ILE A 200 36.53 23.65 0.01
CA ILE A 200 36.56 23.83 -1.44
C ILE A 200 35.70 25.03 -1.78
N CYS A 201 36.33 26.09 -2.26
CA CYS A 201 35.68 27.34 -2.59
C CYS A 201 35.38 27.36 -4.09
N LEU A 202 34.12 27.56 -4.43
CA LEU A 202 33.64 27.48 -5.80
C LEU A 202 33.18 28.85 -6.30
N TRP A 203 33.62 29.20 -7.51
CA TRP A 203 33.10 30.32 -8.28
C TRP A 203 32.26 29.78 -9.45
N THR A 204 31.07 30.33 -9.62
CA THR A 204 30.16 30.02 -10.73
C THR A 204 29.44 31.27 -11.19
N GLU A 205 29.19 31.35 -12.49
CA GLU A 205 28.30 32.36 -13.09
C GLU A 205 26.85 31.87 -13.19
N ASN A 206 26.52 30.68 -12.66
CA ASN A 206 25.19 30.11 -12.72
C ASN A 206 24.28 30.75 -11.64
N PRO A 207 23.30 31.60 -12.02
CA PRO A 207 22.39 32.22 -11.04
C PRO A 207 21.40 31.21 -10.43
N HIS A 208 21.34 29.98 -10.96
CA HIS A 208 20.48 28.91 -10.48
C HIS A 208 21.22 27.87 -9.65
N ARG A 209 22.55 28.01 -9.48
CA ARG A 209 23.30 27.14 -8.58
C ARG A 209 23.13 27.68 -7.17
N THR A 210 22.20 27.08 -6.43
CA THR A 210 21.93 27.41 -5.03
C THR A 210 22.89 26.70 -4.07
N GLU A 211 23.67 25.72 -4.56
CA GLU A 211 24.54 24.87 -3.76
C GLU A 211 25.83 24.48 -4.52
N ALA A 212 26.94 24.35 -3.79
CA ALA A 212 28.16 23.74 -4.32
C ALA A 212 28.04 22.21 -4.23
N LEU A 213 28.47 21.52 -5.29
CA LEU A 213 28.31 20.07 -5.48
C LEU A 213 29.69 19.54 -5.85
N PHE A 214 30.20 18.62 -5.04
CA PHE A 214 31.51 17.99 -5.22
C PHE A 214 31.30 16.48 -5.29
N SER A 215 31.82 15.85 -6.34
CA SER A 215 31.91 14.39 -6.42
C SER A 215 33.28 13.99 -5.88
N ILE A 216 33.28 13.32 -4.74
CA ILE A 216 34.48 12.68 -4.20
C ILE A 216 34.50 11.26 -4.77
N GLU A 217 35.42 11.00 -5.69
CA GLU A 217 35.69 9.62 -6.11
C GLU A 217 36.56 8.96 -5.04
N THR A 218 36.02 7.90 -4.48
CA THR A 218 36.66 7.07 -3.47
C THR A 218 36.62 5.62 -3.97
N GLU A 219 37.48 4.76 -3.42
CA GLU A 219 37.12 3.34 -3.42
C GLU A 219 35.76 3.17 -2.74
N PRO A 220 34.95 2.14 -3.07
CA PRO A 220 33.64 1.96 -2.46
C PRO A 220 33.77 1.94 -0.93
N PHE A 221 33.38 3.05 -0.32
CA PHE A 221 33.27 3.24 1.10
C PHE A 221 31.85 3.73 1.34
N THR A 222 31.30 3.40 2.49
CA THR A 222 30.02 3.96 2.88
C THR A 222 30.28 5.24 3.67
N LEU A 223 29.41 6.25 3.54
CA LEU A 223 29.45 7.44 4.40
C LEU A 223 29.39 7.08 5.90
N ALA A 224 28.92 5.88 6.26
CA ALA A 224 28.95 5.41 7.63
C ALA A 224 30.35 4.98 8.13
N GLU A 225 31.30 4.79 7.22
CA GLU A 225 32.66 4.21 7.40
C GLU A 225 33.69 5.30 7.71
N GLU A 226 33.53 6.47 7.11
CA GLU A 226 34.42 7.61 7.29
C GLU A 226 33.95 8.53 8.45
N TRP A 227 32.66 8.47 8.82
CA TRP A 227 32.00 9.44 9.71
C TRP A 227 31.46 8.83 11.01
N GLU A 228 31.85 7.59 11.37
CA GLU A 228 31.30 6.81 12.51
C GLU A 228 31.31 7.58 13.86
N ASP A 229 32.22 8.57 14.01
CA ASP A 229 32.49 9.32 15.24
C ASP A 229 32.61 10.87 15.07
N GLN A 230 32.24 11.45 13.93
CA GLN A 230 32.42 12.90 13.68
C GLN A 230 31.11 13.68 13.79
N THR A 231 31.15 14.86 14.44
CA THR A 231 30.02 15.80 14.49
C THR A 231 30.19 16.85 13.40
N ILE A 232 29.30 16.90 12.41
CA ILE A 232 29.32 17.93 11.36
C ILE A 232 28.77 19.23 11.95
N LYS A 233 29.55 20.31 11.88
CA LYS A 233 29.07 21.68 12.08
C LYS A 233 29.07 22.40 10.76
N LEU A 234 27.89 22.61 10.19
CA LEU A 234 27.72 23.51 9.05
C LEU A 234 27.47 24.92 9.60
N ILE A 235 28.38 25.86 9.32
CA ILE A 235 28.19 27.29 9.62
C ILE A 235 28.00 27.98 8.29
N GLU A 236 26.78 28.42 8.02
CA GLU A 236 26.46 29.22 6.84
C GLU A 236 26.55 30.72 7.16
N TYR A 237 27.24 31.46 6.30
CA TYR A 237 27.18 32.92 6.27
C TYR A 237 26.46 33.34 4.98
N SER A 238 25.36 34.08 5.12
CA SER A 238 24.63 34.66 3.99
C SER A 238 24.38 36.15 4.21
N ASP A 239 24.67 36.95 3.17
CA ASP A 239 24.40 38.40 3.15
C ASP A 239 23.00 38.73 2.59
N ASP A 240 22.15 37.72 2.34
CA ASP A 240 20.80 37.89 1.80
C ASP A 240 19.79 38.20 2.93
N PRO A 241 19.23 39.43 3.00
CA PRO A 241 18.30 39.81 4.06
C PRO A 241 16.90 39.20 3.89
N TYR A 242 16.62 38.50 2.79
CA TYR A 242 15.33 37.85 2.52
C TYR A 242 15.36 36.34 2.72
N ARG A 243 16.51 35.78 3.08
CA ARG A 243 16.65 34.37 3.35
C ARG A 243 16.14 34.04 4.75
N THR A 244 15.13 33.18 4.84
CA THR A 244 14.53 32.75 6.10
C THR A 244 14.98 31.37 6.53
N GLU A 245 15.55 30.55 5.63
CA GLU A 245 15.80 29.12 5.85
C GLU A 245 17.09 28.65 5.12
N SER A 246 17.68 27.57 5.63
CA SER A 246 18.84 26.88 5.07
C SER A 246 18.54 25.38 4.95
N THR A 247 18.94 24.73 3.85
CA THR A 247 18.58 23.33 3.60
C THR A 247 19.83 22.50 3.31
N ILE A 248 19.91 21.32 3.91
CA ILE A 248 20.97 20.31 3.68
C ILE A 248 20.30 19.08 3.05
N PHE A 249 20.87 18.54 1.97
CA PHE A 249 20.42 17.28 1.39
C PHE A 249 21.40 16.15 1.70
N LEU A 250 20.87 15.01 2.13
CA LEU A 250 21.59 13.74 2.27
C LEU A 250 20.81 12.69 1.46
N GLU A 251 21.49 11.96 0.56
CA GLU A 251 20.88 10.85 -0.18
C GLU A 251 20.75 9.62 0.73
N THR A 252 19.75 9.65 1.60
CA THR A 252 19.16 8.49 2.28
C THR A 252 17.63 8.67 2.29
N ASP A 253 16.87 7.58 2.39
CA ASP A 253 15.39 7.59 2.37
C ASP A 253 14.78 8.65 3.32
N GLU A 254 13.59 9.14 2.94
CA GLU A 254 12.86 10.31 3.48
C GLU A 254 13.11 10.59 4.97
N PHE A 255 13.62 11.79 5.28
CA PHE A 255 13.74 12.30 6.65
C PHE A 255 12.62 13.29 6.98
N GLY A 256 12.15 13.22 8.22
CA GLY A 256 11.04 14.02 8.77
C GLY A 256 11.42 15.43 9.24
N PHE A 257 10.37 16.22 9.45
CA PHE A 257 10.26 17.68 9.57
C PHE A 257 10.83 18.29 10.89
N HIS A 258 12.13 18.17 11.19
CA HIS A 258 12.65 18.50 12.53
C HIS A 258 13.67 19.62 12.71
N ASP A 259 13.99 20.47 11.73
CA ASP A 259 15.06 21.46 11.93
C ASP A 259 14.67 22.86 12.45
N GLU A 260 13.39 23.16 12.79
CA GLU A 260 13.05 24.57 13.13
C GLU A 260 12.26 24.92 14.40
N PHE A 261 11.90 24.00 15.30
CA PHE A 261 11.12 24.41 16.49
C PHE A 261 11.76 23.99 17.82
N ILE A 262 12.68 24.83 18.33
CA ILE A 262 13.28 24.74 19.68
C ILE A 262 12.45 25.52 20.73
N LYS A 263 11.11 25.54 20.64
CA LYS A 263 10.25 26.05 21.73
C LYS A 263 8.92 25.31 21.82
N SER A 264 8.50 25.08 23.06
CA SER A 264 7.23 24.51 23.50
C SER A 264 6.06 24.81 22.55
N ILE A 265 5.36 23.76 22.12
CA ILE A 265 4.18 23.86 21.25
C ILE A 265 2.93 23.78 22.12
N ASP A 266 2.12 24.84 22.13
CA ASP A 266 0.79 24.85 22.72
C ASP A 266 -0.23 24.45 21.65
N VAL A 267 -0.98 23.36 21.86
CA VAL A 267 -2.07 22.94 20.97
C VAL A 267 -3.41 23.44 21.52
N LEU A 268 -4.02 24.41 20.84
CA LEU A 268 -5.34 24.98 21.19
C LEU A 268 -6.43 24.36 20.33
N TYR A 269 -7.42 23.71 20.95
CA TYR A 269 -8.61 23.16 20.28
C TYR A 269 -9.87 23.96 20.65
N TYR A 270 -10.64 24.39 19.65
CA TYR A 270 -11.87 25.16 19.82
C TYR A 270 -13.03 24.49 19.06
N THR A 271 -14.20 24.36 19.69
CA THR A 271 -15.41 23.81 19.06
C THR A 271 -16.64 24.64 19.43
N ASP A 272 -17.40 25.05 18.41
CA ASP A 272 -18.63 25.83 18.53
C ASP A 272 -19.89 24.97 18.80
N ASP A 273 -19.74 23.67 19.09
CA ASP A 273 -20.90 22.76 19.19
C ASP A 273 -21.67 22.94 20.51
N PRO A 274 -22.90 23.50 20.49
CA PRO A 274 -23.67 23.77 21.69
C PRO A 274 -24.21 22.50 22.39
N ARG A 275 -23.94 21.31 21.84
CA ARG A 275 -24.33 20.01 22.43
C ARG A 275 -23.26 19.42 23.35
N LYS A 276 -22.03 19.95 23.31
CA LYS A 276 -20.96 19.49 24.21
C LYS A 276 -21.06 20.25 25.54
N THR A 277 -21.20 19.48 26.62
CA THR A 277 -21.33 20.00 28.00
C THR A 277 -20.16 19.61 28.90
N SER A 278 -19.11 19.02 28.30
CA SER A 278 -17.83 18.62 28.91
C SER A 278 -16.72 18.75 27.87
N ALA A 279 -15.50 19.05 28.30
CA ALA A 279 -14.32 19.07 27.45
C ALA A 279 -13.81 17.63 27.24
N GLU A 280 -14.29 16.98 26.17
CA GLU A 280 -13.85 15.63 25.78
C GLU A 280 -12.98 15.70 24.52
N LEU A 281 -11.73 15.25 24.65
CA LEU A 281 -10.76 15.06 23.56
C LEU A 281 -10.57 13.55 23.36
N GLU A 282 -11.06 13.03 22.23
CA GLU A 282 -10.85 11.65 21.80
C GLU A 282 -9.95 11.68 20.56
N LEU A 283 -8.69 11.26 20.74
CA LEU A 283 -7.71 11.15 19.66
C LEU A 283 -7.53 9.65 19.33
N THR A 284 -8.08 9.23 18.19
CA THR A 284 -7.85 7.88 17.65
C THR A 284 -7.07 8.03 16.36
N ALA A 285 -5.75 7.99 16.45
CA ALA A 285 -4.85 8.02 15.30
C ALA A 285 -3.73 7.01 15.52
N ASN A 286 -3.29 6.33 14.45
CA ASN A 286 -2.14 5.42 14.51
C ASN A 286 -0.80 6.17 14.45
N TYR A 287 -0.86 7.49 14.28
CA TYR A 287 0.22 8.46 14.36
C TYR A 287 -0.40 9.79 14.83
N SER A 288 -0.02 10.24 16.01
CA SER A 288 -0.39 11.55 16.55
C SER A 288 0.81 12.49 16.45
N PRO A 289 0.63 13.78 16.11
CA PRO A 289 1.69 14.78 16.25
C PRO A 289 2.26 14.87 17.68
N LEU A 290 1.54 14.32 18.67
CA LEU A 290 2.01 14.19 20.06
C LEU A 290 3.12 13.14 20.21
N ASP A 291 3.18 12.13 19.33
CA ASP A 291 4.20 11.07 19.36
C ASP A 291 5.60 11.59 18.98
N GLU A 292 5.67 12.81 18.42
CA GLU A 292 6.90 13.50 18.02
C GLU A 292 7.43 14.47 19.09
N ILE A 293 6.69 14.65 20.18
CA ILE A 293 7.07 15.57 21.27
C ILE A 293 7.98 14.82 22.26
N LYS A 294 9.26 15.20 22.28
CA LYS A 294 10.28 14.58 23.17
C LYS A 294 10.29 15.14 24.60
N ASP A 295 9.69 16.31 24.83
CA ASP A 295 9.69 17.02 26.11
C ASP A 295 8.28 17.06 26.74
N ASP A 296 8.20 17.46 28.02
CA ASP A 296 6.91 17.65 28.72
C ASP A 296 6.02 18.64 27.95
N PHE A 297 4.74 18.28 27.77
CA PHE A 297 3.73 19.15 27.15
C PHE A 297 2.48 19.25 28.01
N ASP A 298 1.84 20.42 27.96
CA ASP A 298 0.60 20.70 28.69
C ASP A 298 -0.59 20.62 27.73
N ILE A 299 -1.62 19.85 28.10
CA ILE A 299 -2.93 19.89 27.42
C ILE A 299 -3.80 20.91 28.16
N VAL A 300 -4.11 22.02 27.49
CA VAL A 300 -5.00 23.07 28.01
C VAL A 300 -6.31 23.10 27.23
N THR A 301 -7.43 23.10 27.97
CA THR A 301 -8.77 23.29 27.39
C THR A 301 -9.33 24.63 27.84
N TRP A 302 -10.03 25.34 26.94
CA TRP A 302 -10.68 26.61 27.26
C TRP A 302 -12.19 26.50 27.05
N THR A 303 -12.95 27.01 28.01
CA THR A 303 -14.42 26.99 28.04
C THR A 303 -14.96 28.27 28.67
N GLU A 304 -16.10 28.74 28.18
CA GLU A 304 -16.82 29.91 28.75
C GLU A 304 -17.74 29.52 29.92
N GLN A 305 -17.87 28.23 30.26
CA GLN A 305 -18.73 27.76 31.34
C GLN A 305 -17.96 27.69 32.68
N GLU A 306 -18.45 28.41 33.70
CA GLU A 306 -17.83 28.48 35.04
C GLU A 306 -17.92 27.17 35.86
N ASP A 307 -18.73 26.21 35.41
CA ASP A 307 -18.94 24.92 36.09
C ASP A 307 -18.65 23.76 35.13
N LEU A 308 -17.44 23.20 35.18
CA LEU A 308 -17.13 21.93 34.52
C LEU A 308 -16.45 20.96 35.48
N ASP A 309 -17.06 19.77 35.56
CA ASP A 309 -16.52 18.57 36.20
C ASP A 309 -15.33 18.02 35.38
N GLU A 310 -14.37 17.42 36.09
CA GLU A 310 -13.11 16.76 35.69
C GLU A 310 -12.81 16.57 34.18
N LEU A 311 -11.61 17.02 33.76
CA LEU A 311 -11.01 16.72 32.44
C LEU A 311 -10.80 15.21 32.29
N ASN A 312 -11.40 14.59 31.28
CA ASN A 312 -11.28 13.16 31.00
C ASN A 312 -10.47 12.94 29.71
N ILE A 313 -9.27 12.37 29.83
CA ILE A 313 -8.34 12.10 28.72
C ILE A 313 -8.23 10.58 28.54
N ASN A 314 -8.58 10.07 27.35
CA ASN A 314 -8.34 8.69 26.95
C ASN A 314 -7.26 8.64 25.86
N MET A 315 -6.18 7.90 26.11
CA MET A 315 -5.03 7.77 25.20
C MET A 315 -4.65 6.29 25.04
N THR A 316 -4.34 5.88 23.81
CA THR A 316 -3.86 4.53 23.44
C THR A 316 -2.60 4.66 22.58
N ALA A 317 -1.55 3.89 22.86
CA ALA A 317 -0.26 3.95 22.15
C ALA A 317 0.15 2.57 21.56
N SER A 318 0.86 2.60 20.44
CA SER A 318 1.44 1.43 19.75
C SER A 318 2.72 0.92 20.44
N PRO A 319 3.10 -0.36 20.28
CA PRO A 319 4.26 -0.94 20.97
C PRO A 319 5.60 -0.35 20.49
N LEU A 320 6.55 -0.26 21.43
CA LEU A 320 7.90 0.26 21.25
C LEU A 320 8.78 -0.70 20.42
N SER A 321 9.80 -0.15 19.76
CA SER A 321 10.91 -0.89 19.14
C SER A 321 11.48 -1.95 20.09
N GLN A 322 11.73 -3.17 19.58
CA GLN A 322 12.13 -4.31 20.41
C GLN A 322 13.34 -5.05 19.84
N LEU A 323 14.20 -5.54 20.73
CA LEU A 323 15.27 -6.49 20.40
C LEU A 323 14.84 -7.90 20.83
N VAL A 324 14.74 -8.80 19.87
CA VAL A 324 14.43 -10.21 20.11
C VAL A 324 15.72 -11.02 20.03
N ILE A 325 16.01 -11.82 21.05
CA ILE A 325 17.19 -12.69 21.14
C ILE A 325 16.72 -14.13 20.99
N GLN A 326 17.41 -14.93 20.17
CA GLN A 326 17.12 -16.36 20.10
C GLN A 326 17.59 -17.09 21.36
N ASP A 327 16.78 -18.02 21.85
CA ASP A 327 17.09 -18.75 23.09
C ASP A 327 18.11 -19.89 22.89
N GLU A 328 18.36 -20.32 21.64
CA GLU A 328 19.25 -21.43 21.31
C GLU A 328 20.39 -21.05 20.36
N ASP A 329 21.52 -21.76 20.48
CA ASP A 329 22.67 -21.64 19.57
C ASP A 329 22.53 -22.60 18.39
N PHE A 330 22.79 -22.09 17.19
CA PHE A 330 22.99 -22.91 16.00
C PHE A 330 24.37 -23.52 16.02
N GLN A 331 24.42 -24.85 16.03
CA GLN A 331 25.66 -25.60 15.85
C GLN A 331 25.97 -25.72 14.35
N ILE A 332 27.10 -25.15 13.91
CA ILE A 332 27.56 -25.27 12.53
C ILE A 332 28.42 -26.52 12.38
N TYR A 333 28.08 -27.34 11.40
CA TYR A 333 28.88 -28.49 10.98
C TYR A 333 29.51 -28.17 9.62
N GLY A 334 30.78 -27.73 9.64
CA GLY A 334 31.55 -27.32 8.47
C GLY A 334 31.64 -25.80 8.28
N ASP A 335 31.93 -25.36 7.06
CA ASP A 335 32.13 -23.94 6.75
C ASP A 335 30.77 -23.25 6.51
N LEU A 336 30.51 -22.17 7.26
CA LEU A 336 29.30 -21.35 7.12
C LEU A 336 29.41 -20.50 5.85
N GLN A 337 28.48 -20.69 4.91
CA GLN A 337 28.48 -19.99 3.64
C GLN A 337 27.67 -18.69 3.68
N SER A 338 26.46 -18.75 4.27
CA SER A 338 25.56 -17.60 4.33
C SER A 338 24.47 -17.79 5.39
N ILE A 339 23.91 -16.66 5.82
CA ILE A 339 22.68 -16.58 6.62
C ILE A 339 21.67 -15.81 5.77
N ILE A 340 20.56 -16.46 5.43
CA ILE A 340 19.48 -15.90 4.62
C ILE A 340 18.33 -15.56 5.57
N VAL A 341 17.86 -14.32 5.53
CA VAL A 341 16.70 -13.86 6.31
C VAL A 341 15.61 -13.43 5.34
N ASN A 342 14.45 -14.06 5.41
CA ASN A 342 13.27 -13.68 4.65
C ASN A 342 12.40 -12.76 5.51
N LYS A 343 12.00 -11.61 4.97
CA LYS A 343 11.13 -10.62 5.61
C LYS A 343 9.73 -10.70 5.00
N ILE A 344 8.67 -10.75 5.83
CA ILE A 344 7.27 -10.77 5.38
C ILE A 344 6.76 -9.36 5.06
N SER A 345 7.25 -8.38 5.81
CA SER A 345 6.79 -6.99 5.76
C SER A 345 7.48 -6.18 4.65
N LYS A 346 6.68 -5.43 3.88
CA LYS A 346 7.22 -4.48 2.89
C LYS A 346 7.81 -3.24 3.54
N GLU A 347 7.27 -2.85 4.70
CA GLU A 347 7.59 -1.61 5.43
C GLU A 347 8.15 -1.88 6.84
N GLY A 348 8.90 -0.92 7.38
CA GLY A 348 9.56 -0.96 8.70
C GLY A 348 10.90 -1.70 8.72
N THR A 349 11.60 -1.68 9.85
CA THR A 349 13.04 -1.96 9.93
C THR A 349 13.35 -3.25 10.69
N ILE A 350 14.10 -4.15 10.05
CA ILE A 350 14.69 -5.34 10.70
C ILE A 350 16.20 -5.23 10.63
N LYS A 351 16.85 -5.30 11.79
CA LYS A 351 18.31 -5.35 11.89
C LYS A 351 18.74 -6.55 12.71
N LEU A 352 19.93 -7.09 12.46
CA LEU A 352 20.45 -8.32 13.05
C LEU A 352 21.79 -8.10 13.75
N LEU A 353 21.96 -8.84 14.84
CA LEU A 353 23.20 -9.01 15.58
C LEU A 353 23.49 -10.50 15.72
N LEU A 354 24.76 -10.85 15.80
CA LEU A 354 25.22 -12.21 15.93
C LEU A 354 26.07 -12.35 17.19
N SER A 355 25.90 -13.45 17.90
CA SER A 355 26.78 -13.86 18.98
C SER A 355 27.47 -15.17 18.59
N PHE A 356 28.77 -15.24 18.87
CA PHE A 356 29.61 -16.41 18.60
C PHE A 356 30.08 -17.09 19.90
N ASP A 357 29.54 -16.67 21.04
CA ASP A 357 29.98 -17.04 22.39
C ASP A 357 28.79 -17.31 23.33
N GLU A 358 27.72 -17.89 22.78
CA GLU A 358 26.53 -18.35 23.50
C GLU A 358 25.73 -17.19 24.14
N GLY A 359 25.74 -16.02 23.50
CA GLY A 359 24.99 -14.83 23.91
C GLY A 359 25.72 -13.89 24.87
N GLN A 360 27.02 -14.10 25.14
CA GLN A 360 27.80 -13.26 26.06
C GLN A 360 28.18 -11.92 25.43
N THR A 361 28.59 -11.93 24.17
CA THR A 361 28.87 -10.73 23.38
C THR A 361 28.07 -10.74 22.09
N TRP A 362 27.72 -9.55 21.65
CA TRP A 362 26.92 -9.32 20.45
C TRP A 362 27.71 -8.48 19.49
N GLU A 363 27.77 -8.95 18.25
CA GLU A 363 28.59 -8.37 17.22
C GLU A 363 27.77 -8.06 15.97
N TYR A 364 28.21 -7.04 15.25
CA TYR A 364 27.75 -6.68 13.92
C TYR A 364 28.95 -6.70 12.97
N PHE A 365 28.69 -7.03 11.71
CA PHE A 365 29.69 -7.02 10.66
C PHE A 365 29.52 -5.77 9.81
N LYS A 366 30.55 -4.95 9.78
CA LYS A 366 30.58 -3.71 9.01
C LYS A 366 32.02 -3.42 8.63
N PHE A 367 32.25 -2.95 7.41
CA PHE A 367 33.58 -2.52 6.95
C PHE A 367 34.60 -3.67 6.96
N ASN A 368 34.16 -4.84 6.50
CA ASN A 368 34.93 -6.09 6.47
C ASN A 368 35.48 -6.55 7.84
N ALA A 369 34.89 -6.08 8.95
CA ALA A 369 35.29 -6.44 10.30
C ALA A 369 34.08 -6.69 11.20
N TRP A 370 34.25 -7.63 12.13
CA TRP A 370 33.29 -7.85 13.21
C TRP A 370 33.57 -6.87 14.35
N ARG A 371 32.52 -6.23 14.85
CA ARG A 371 32.59 -5.21 15.91
C ARG A 371 31.57 -5.52 17.00
N PRO A 372 31.93 -5.37 18.30
CA PRO A 372 30.99 -5.57 19.38
C PRO A 372 30.00 -4.40 19.51
N THR A 373 28.80 -4.66 20.00
CA THR A 373 27.84 -3.62 20.40
C THR A 373 27.22 -3.97 21.76
N ASP A 374 26.83 -2.94 22.50
CA ASP A 374 26.10 -3.10 23.75
C ASP A 374 24.60 -3.24 23.48
N ILE A 375 24.06 -4.43 23.70
CA ILE A 375 22.63 -4.70 23.51
C ILE A 375 21.73 -4.15 24.62
N SER A 376 22.29 -3.71 25.74
CA SER A 376 21.52 -3.03 26.79
C SER A 376 21.16 -1.59 26.42
N ASN A 377 21.82 -1.03 25.39
CA ASN A 377 21.55 0.29 24.85
C ASN A 377 20.83 0.18 23.50
N MET A 378 19.51 0.41 23.50
CA MET A 378 18.69 0.31 22.29
C MET A 378 19.07 1.31 21.20
N GLU A 379 19.61 2.48 21.53
CA GLU A 379 20.13 3.42 20.53
C GLU A 379 21.38 2.86 19.83
N MET A 380 22.28 2.19 20.57
CA MET A 380 23.44 1.54 19.97
C MET A 380 23.02 0.37 19.07
N VAL A 381 22.05 -0.42 19.49
CA VAL A 381 21.50 -1.51 18.67
C VAL A 381 20.85 -0.95 17.40
N ARG A 382 20.03 0.10 17.53
CA ARG A 382 19.40 0.80 16.40
C ARG A 382 20.47 1.32 15.42
N LYS A 383 21.60 1.86 15.90
CA LYS A 383 22.67 2.41 15.06
C LYS A 383 23.55 1.33 14.41
N HIS A 384 23.90 0.26 15.14
CA HIS A 384 24.94 -0.69 14.74
C HIS A 384 24.44 -1.99 14.12
N ALA A 385 23.23 -2.45 14.47
CA ALA A 385 22.73 -3.73 13.98
C ALA A 385 22.63 -3.77 12.44
N MET A 386 22.93 -4.92 11.84
CA MET A 386 23.05 -5.07 10.39
C MET A 386 21.69 -5.19 9.73
N ASN A 387 21.44 -4.51 8.61
CA ASN A 387 20.25 -4.83 7.82
C ASN A 387 20.39 -6.25 7.18
N ILE A 388 19.26 -6.80 6.72
CA ILE A 388 19.21 -8.13 6.09
C ILE A 388 20.17 -8.21 4.90
N ASP A 389 20.22 -7.16 4.08
CA ASP A 389 21.09 -7.12 2.91
C ASP A 389 22.57 -7.22 3.33
N SER A 390 23.03 -6.45 4.31
CA SER A 390 24.41 -6.50 4.81
C SER A 390 24.79 -7.89 5.33
N LEU A 391 23.87 -8.56 6.03
CA LEU A 391 24.08 -9.93 6.53
C LEU A 391 24.24 -10.93 5.38
N SER A 392 23.46 -10.77 4.30
CA SER A 392 23.51 -11.66 3.13
C SER A 392 24.80 -11.54 2.30
N HIS A 393 25.55 -10.44 2.46
CA HIS A 393 26.81 -10.17 1.75
C HIS A 393 28.06 -10.66 2.51
N ILE A 394 27.92 -11.17 3.74
CA ILE A 394 29.04 -11.75 4.49
C ILE A 394 29.43 -13.09 3.85
N THR A 395 30.71 -13.26 3.52
CA THR A 395 31.21 -14.46 2.86
C THR A 395 31.74 -15.49 3.87
N GLU A 396 31.91 -16.73 3.40
CA GLU A 396 32.48 -17.84 4.17
C GLU A 396 33.81 -17.48 4.84
N LYS A 397 34.64 -16.67 4.19
CA LYS A 397 35.95 -16.24 4.72
C LYS A 397 35.80 -15.41 6.00
N GLU A 398 34.77 -14.57 6.08
CA GLU A 398 34.55 -13.72 7.26
C GLU A 398 33.83 -14.45 8.39
N PHE A 399 33.13 -15.54 8.10
CA PHE A 399 32.62 -16.45 9.12
C PHE A 399 33.67 -17.44 9.63
N ALA A 400 34.62 -17.86 8.79
CA ALA A 400 35.65 -18.85 9.15
C ALA A 400 36.56 -18.39 10.32
N ILE A 401 36.63 -17.09 10.60
CA ILE A 401 37.37 -16.52 11.73
C ILE A 401 36.58 -16.57 13.06
N LYS A 402 35.34 -17.06 13.04
CA LYS A 402 34.44 -17.14 14.20
C LYS A 402 34.22 -18.59 14.65
N GLY A 403 33.55 -18.73 15.81
CA GLY A 403 33.27 -20.03 16.42
C GLY A 403 32.29 -20.89 15.61
N ASN A 404 32.14 -22.15 16.02
CA ASN A 404 31.21 -23.11 15.41
C ASN A 404 29.79 -23.06 16.01
N LYS A 405 29.51 -22.05 16.85
CA LYS A 405 28.20 -21.76 17.43
C LYS A 405 27.80 -20.34 17.06
N ILE A 406 26.55 -20.15 16.67
CA ILE A 406 25.99 -18.83 16.35
C ILE A 406 24.63 -18.68 17.01
N ARG A 407 24.40 -17.52 17.63
CA ARG A 407 23.09 -17.08 18.09
C ARG A 407 22.73 -15.78 17.41
N LEU A 408 21.48 -15.62 17.02
CA LEU A 408 21.01 -14.39 16.39
C LEU A 408 20.15 -13.57 17.35
N ALA A 409 20.24 -12.26 17.21
CA ALA A 409 19.26 -11.33 17.73
C ALA A 409 18.80 -10.42 16.60
N TYR A 410 17.53 -10.03 16.61
CA TYR A 410 16.96 -9.15 15.62
C TYR A 410 16.19 -8.01 16.29
N TYR A 411 16.54 -6.79 15.90
CA TYR A 411 15.86 -5.56 16.25
C TYR A 411 14.71 -5.33 15.25
N ILE A 412 13.52 -5.13 15.78
CA ILE A 412 12.29 -4.85 15.03
C ILE A 412 11.81 -3.46 15.39
N ASP A 413 11.51 -2.68 14.37
CA ASP A 413 10.94 -1.34 14.49
C ASP A 413 9.88 -1.14 13.42
N ASP A 414 8.64 -0.97 13.85
CA ASP A 414 7.50 -0.80 12.96
C ASP A 414 7.56 0.56 12.26
N ASN A 415 7.03 0.64 11.03
CA ASN A 415 6.88 1.93 10.38
C ASN A 415 5.70 2.68 11.02
N ILE A 416 5.99 3.80 11.67
CA ILE A 416 5.02 4.66 12.37
C ILE A 416 3.86 5.16 11.50
N HIS A 417 4.00 5.12 10.16
CA HIS A 417 2.98 5.59 9.23
C HIS A 417 2.04 4.47 8.72
N TRP A 418 2.23 3.22 9.15
CA TRP A 418 1.54 2.07 8.57
C TRP A 418 0.98 1.10 9.60
N ASN A 419 -0.21 0.56 9.30
CA ASN A 419 -0.93 -0.38 10.18
C ASN A 419 -0.44 -1.83 10.07
N GLN A 420 0.76 -2.06 9.54
CA GLN A 420 1.33 -3.40 9.32
C GLN A 420 2.61 -3.55 10.15
N HIS A 421 2.64 -4.57 11.00
CA HIS A 421 3.81 -4.87 11.83
C HIS A 421 4.95 -5.48 11.01
N THR A 422 6.17 -5.13 11.39
CA THR A 422 7.39 -5.65 10.78
C THR A 422 7.71 -7.05 11.32
N GLN A 423 7.74 -8.05 10.43
CA GLN A 423 7.94 -9.46 10.80
C GLN A 423 9.01 -10.16 9.93
N VAL A 424 9.76 -11.08 10.55
CA VAL A 424 10.68 -12.04 9.89
C VAL A 424 9.92 -13.33 9.58
N ASP A 425 10.03 -13.83 8.34
CA ASP A 425 9.44 -15.09 7.85
C ASP A 425 10.26 -16.30 8.32
N ASN A 426 11.51 -16.37 7.88
CA ASN A 426 12.42 -17.45 8.24
C ASN A 426 13.87 -17.01 8.14
N ILE A 427 14.71 -17.66 8.94
CA ILE A 427 16.17 -17.53 8.89
C ILE A 427 16.75 -18.89 8.52
N LYS A 428 17.53 -18.93 7.44
CA LYS A 428 18.18 -20.14 6.94
C LYS A 428 19.69 -19.98 7.01
N ILE A 429 20.34 -20.93 7.70
CA ILE A 429 21.80 -21.07 7.72
C ILE A 429 22.22 -22.08 6.65
N VAL A 430 23.20 -21.73 5.83
CA VAL A 430 23.74 -22.58 4.77
C VAL A 430 25.20 -22.92 5.09
N SER A 431 25.52 -24.20 5.26
CA SER A 431 26.90 -24.67 5.50
C SER A 431 27.30 -25.85 4.59
N ASN A 432 28.60 -25.98 4.33
CA ASN A 432 29.17 -27.11 3.62
C ASN A 432 29.51 -28.24 4.60
N ALA A 433 28.85 -29.39 4.48
CA ALA A 433 29.20 -30.59 5.26
C ALA A 433 29.90 -31.65 4.38
N PRO A 434 30.86 -32.43 4.92
CA PRO A 434 31.40 -33.59 4.24
C PRO A 434 30.29 -34.61 3.94
N VAL A 435 30.34 -35.19 2.75
CA VAL A 435 29.38 -36.17 2.24
C VAL A 435 29.25 -37.34 3.24
N ASP A 436 27.99 -37.65 3.59
CA ASP A 436 27.46 -38.79 4.38
C ASP A 436 27.12 -38.64 5.88
N ASP A 437 27.14 -37.45 6.52
CA ASP A 437 26.63 -37.38 7.92
C ASP A 437 25.93 -36.08 8.38
N ALA A 438 25.50 -35.22 7.47
CA ALA A 438 24.73 -34.03 7.84
C ALA A 438 23.25 -34.36 8.07
N LYS A 439 22.89 -34.79 9.27
CA LYS A 439 21.51 -34.67 9.77
C LYS A 439 21.23 -33.18 10.00
N PHE A 440 20.39 -32.59 9.15
CA PHE A 440 19.80 -31.30 9.43
C PHE A 440 18.90 -31.44 10.67
N SER A 441 19.36 -30.96 11.83
CA SER A 441 18.46 -30.58 12.91
C SER A 441 17.74 -29.32 12.45
N ASN A 442 16.45 -29.43 12.12
CA ASN A 442 15.58 -28.27 11.96
C ASN A 442 15.78 -27.36 13.16
N ALA A 443 16.27 -26.15 12.93
CA ALA A 443 16.28 -25.14 13.96
C ALA A 443 14.84 -24.81 14.34
N GLU A 444 14.57 -24.84 15.65
CA GLU A 444 13.25 -24.58 16.19
C GLU A 444 12.85 -23.11 15.96
N PHE A 445 11.56 -22.98 15.74
CA PHE A 445 10.90 -21.95 14.95
C PHE A 445 10.25 -20.96 15.92
N TYR A 446 10.72 -19.72 15.96
CA TYR A 446 9.98 -18.64 16.64
C TYR A 446 9.06 -18.02 15.61
N LEU A 447 7.85 -18.54 15.51
CA LEU A 447 6.81 -17.93 14.69
C LEU A 447 6.27 -16.69 15.43
N LEU A 448 6.37 -15.52 14.80
CA LEU A 448 5.55 -14.37 15.16
C LEU A 448 4.12 -14.73 14.77
N ASN A 449 3.30 -15.01 15.76
CA ASN A 449 1.93 -15.43 15.55
C ASN A 449 1.10 -14.29 14.95
N THR A 450 0.77 -14.34 13.66
CA THR A 450 -0.27 -13.48 13.14
C THR A 450 -1.60 -13.91 13.74
N LEU A 451 -2.34 -12.94 14.30
CA LEU A 451 -3.63 -13.22 14.91
C LEU A 451 -4.55 -13.86 13.88
N ALA A 452 -5.03 -15.07 14.19
CA ALA A 452 -6.11 -15.69 13.44
C ALA A 452 -7.29 -14.72 13.34
N THR A 453 -7.91 -14.65 12.17
CA THR A 453 -9.07 -13.79 11.92
C THR A 453 -10.30 -14.65 11.72
N LEU A 454 -11.43 -14.17 12.26
CA LEU A 454 -12.68 -14.90 12.23
C LEU A 454 -13.81 -13.99 11.75
N GLN A 455 -14.39 -14.34 10.59
CA GLN A 455 -15.61 -13.72 10.11
C GLN A 455 -16.74 -14.74 10.13
N LEU A 456 -17.70 -14.54 11.03
CA LEU A 456 -18.85 -15.41 11.20
C LEU A 456 -20.16 -14.65 11.01
N THR A 457 -21.12 -15.33 10.43
CA THR A 457 -22.51 -14.88 10.29
C THR A 457 -23.44 -15.94 10.89
N VAL A 458 -24.45 -15.49 11.61
CA VAL A 458 -25.57 -16.34 12.05
C VAL A 458 -26.76 -16.03 11.15
N GLY A 459 -27.21 -17.06 10.43
CA GLY A 459 -28.41 -17.00 9.60
C GLY A 459 -29.35 -18.14 9.96
N GLY A 460 -30.56 -17.82 10.41
CA GLY A 460 -31.51 -18.84 10.87
C GLY A 460 -30.91 -19.61 12.04
N ASN A 461 -30.86 -20.95 11.92
CA ASN A 461 -30.17 -21.82 12.89
C ASN A 461 -28.77 -22.26 12.42
N LYS A 462 -28.09 -21.48 11.57
CA LYS A 462 -26.75 -21.81 11.06
C LYS A 462 -25.74 -20.76 11.46
N LEU A 463 -24.61 -21.24 11.98
CA LEU A 463 -23.38 -20.47 12.11
C LEU A 463 -22.48 -20.81 10.91
N MET A 464 -22.15 -19.80 10.12
CA MET A 464 -21.34 -19.97 8.92
C MET A 464 -20.24 -18.91 8.86
N GLY A 465 -19.08 -19.32 8.37
CA GLY A 465 -18.00 -18.39 8.04
C GLY A 465 -16.67 -19.12 7.96
N GLN A 466 -15.59 -18.36 8.02
CA GLN A 466 -14.25 -18.89 7.83
C GLN A 466 -13.33 -18.39 8.95
N LEU A 467 -12.62 -19.34 9.56
CA LEU A 467 -11.50 -19.08 10.45
C LEU A 467 -10.24 -19.13 9.58
N ASP A 468 -9.61 -17.98 9.40
CA ASP A 468 -8.40 -17.86 8.59
C ASP A 468 -7.23 -17.42 9.47
N ASP A 469 -6.03 -17.76 9.01
CA ASP A 469 -4.78 -17.37 9.63
C ASP A 469 -3.90 -16.80 8.50
N PRO A 470 -3.44 -15.55 8.61
CA PRO A 470 -2.64 -14.92 7.56
C PRO A 470 -1.40 -15.74 7.15
N ASP A 471 -0.77 -16.43 8.11
CA ASP A 471 0.39 -17.30 7.88
C ASP A 471 0.00 -18.70 7.40
N LYS A 472 -1.30 -18.93 7.19
CA LYS A 472 -1.89 -20.24 6.88
C LYS A 472 -1.48 -21.31 7.90
N GLY A 473 -1.33 -20.86 9.15
CA GLY A 473 -1.05 -21.68 10.32
C GLY A 473 -2.17 -22.69 10.60
N LYS A 474 -1.97 -23.54 11.61
CA LYS A 474 -3.04 -24.42 12.08
C LYS A 474 -3.88 -23.68 13.10
N VAL A 475 -5.18 -23.80 12.98
CA VAL A 475 -6.15 -23.16 13.85
C VAL A 475 -7.12 -24.18 14.42
N GLN A 476 -7.72 -23.83 15.55
CA GLN A 476 -8.74 -24.61 16.22
C GLN A 476 -9.76 -23.67 16.85
N TYR A 477 -10.98 -24.14 17.05
CA TYR A 477 -12.04 -23.35 17.66
C TYR A 477 -12.92 -24.19 18.56
N ARG A 478 -13.69 -23.51 19.41
CA ARG A 478 -14.80 -24.07 20.17
C ARG A 478 -15.92 -23.05 20.25
N VAL A 479 -17.13 -23.54 20.36
CA VAL A 479 -18.36 -22.76 20.31
C VAL A 479 -19.13 -23.02 21.59
N PHE A 480 -19.58 -21.94 22.22
CA PHE A 480 -20.47 -21.94 23.36
C PHE A 480 -21.81 -21.33 22.94
N LEU A 481 -22.89 -21.98 23.37
CA LEU A 481 -24.25 -21.47 23.24
C LEU A 481 -24.80 -21.27 24.65
N ASN A 482 -25.22 -20.04 24.97
CA ASN A 482 -25.76 -19.67 26.28
C ASN A 482 -24.82 -20.08 27.44
N ASN A 483 -23.52 -19.79 27.27
CA ASN A 483 -22.44 -20.13 28.21
C ASN A 483 -22.24 -21.64 28.46
N LYS A 484 -22.79 -22.51 27.59
CA LYS A 484 -22.58 -23.96 27.63
C LYS A 484 -21.78 -24.41 26.41
N PRO A 485 -20.84 -25.36 26.56
CA PRO A 485 -20.16 -25.98 25.41
C PRO A 485 -21.17 -26.51 24.40
N TYR A 486 -21.08 -26.05 23.16
CA TYR A 486 -21.93 -26.48 22.06
C TYR A 486 -21.13 -27.37 21.09
N TYR A 487 -19.99 -26.89 20.62
CA TYR A 487 -19.16 -27.62 19.67
C TYR A 487 -17.67 -27.34 19.87
N PRO A 488 -16.83 -28.36 20.08
CA PRO A 488 -17.16 -29.72 20.48
C PRO A 488 -18.00 -29.79 21.78
N SER A 489 -18.85 -30.81 21.91
CA SER A 489 -19.77 -30.96 23.06
C SER A 489 -19.06 -31.18 24.42
N ASN A 490 -17.77 -31.49 24.40
CA ASN A 490 -16.94 -31.61 25.60
C ASN A 490 -16.32 -30.27 26.06
N GLY A 491 -16.46 -29.18 25.28
CA GLY A 491 -15.89 -27.86 25.58
C GLY A 491 -14.39 -27.70 25.30
N ASN A 492 -13.75 -28.74 24.76
CA ASN A 492 -12.38 -28.64 24.27
C ASN A 492 -12.37 -27.99 22.89
N PHE A 493 -11.21 -27.49 22.45
CA PHE A 493 -11.01 -27.07 21.07
C PHE A 493 -11.14 -28.23 20.08
N THR A 494 -11.55 -27.92 18.84
CA THR A 494 -11.44 -28.85 17.71
C THR A 494 -9.99 -29.29 17.50
N PRO A 495 -9.73 -30.40 16.80
CA PRO A 495 -8.37 -30.72 16.39
C PRO A 495 -7.75 -29.59 15.57
N LEU A 496 -6.50 -29.24 15.90
CA LEU A 496 -5.66 -28.32 15.12
C LEU A 496 -5.65 -28.73 13.65
N SER A 497 -6.15 -27.84 12.80
CA SER A 497 -6.30 -28.09 11.36
C SER A 497 -5.77 -26.89 10.55
N PRO A 498 -5.27 -27.10 9.33
CA PRO A 498 -4.72 -26.01 8.52
C PRO A 498 -5.78 -24.93 8.20
N ALA A 499 -5.42 -23.66 8.32
CA ALA A 499 -6.25 -22.54 7.86
C ALA A 499 -6.19 -22.39 6.32
N PRO A 500 -7.26 -21.89 5.69
CA PRO A 500 -8.55 -21.53 6.28
C PRO A 500 -9.42 -22.74 6.64
N ILE A 501 -10.19 -22.65 7.72
CA ILE A 501 -11.22 -23.62 8.10
C ILE A 501 -12.61 -23.02 7.88
N ASP A 502 -13.42 -23.69 7.07
CA ASP A 502 -14.83 -23.40 6.95
C ASP A 502 -15.59 -23.86 8.21
N ILE A 503 -16.16 -22.91 8.94
CA ILE A 503 -17.07 -23.19 10.06
C ILE A 503 -18.48 -23.25 9.50
N LYS A 504 -19.10 -24.43 9.54
CA LYS A 504 -20.48 -24.68 9.12
C LYS A 504 -21.18 -25.52 10.17
N LEU A 505 -21.79 -24.86 11.15
CA LEU A 505 -22.49 -25.51 12.26
C LEU A 505 -23.98 -25.23 12.20
N ASN A 506 -24.79 -26.28 12.33
CA ASN A 506 -26.21 -26.15 12.58
C ASN A 506 -26.42 -26.07 14.11
N ILE A 507 -27.07 -25.02 14.57
CA ILE A 507 -27.44 -24.80 15.97
C ILE A 507 -28.72 -25.58 16.27
N SER A 508 -28.67 -26.47 17.27
CA SER A 508 -29.81 -27.29 17.63
C SER A 508 -30.87 -26.46 18.33
N GLU A 509 -32.10 -26.50 17.80
CA GLU A 509 -33.24 -25.82 18.40
C GLU A 509 -33.58 -26.30 19.81
N LYS A 510 -33.16 -27.53 20.18
CA LYS A 510 -33.34 -28.04 21.55
C LYS A 510 -32.49 -27.30 22.58
N GLU A 511 -31.43 -26.63 22.14
CA GLU A 511 -30.47 -25.94 23.00
C GLU A 511 -30.61 -24.41 22.91
N ILE A 512 -31.48 -23.94 21.99
CA ILE A 512 -31.89 -22.54 21.87
C ILE A 512 -32.98 -22.23 22.90
N LEU A 513 -32.87 -21.07 23.55
CA LEU A 513 -33.91 -20.47 24.38
C LEU A 513 -34.91 -19.75 23.47
N PHE A 514 -36.07 -20.36 23.24
CA PHE A 514 -37.14 -19.79 22.42
C PHE A 514 -37.74 -18.52 23.04
N GLY A 515 -38.04 -17.53 22.20
CA GLY A 515 -38.63 -16.25 22.60
C GLY A 515 -37.68 -15.35 23.40
N GLN A 516 -36.39 -15.65 23.41
CA GLN A 516 -35.36 -14.92 24.16
C GLN A 516 -34.09 -14.76 23.32
N ASN A 517 -33.24 -13.80 23.69
CA ASN A 517 -31.91 -13.69 23.09
C ASN A 517 -31.01 -14.84 23.58
N ASN A 518 -30.32 -15.46 22.63
CA ASN A 518 -29.31 -16.48 22.84
C ASN A 518 -27.94 -15.87 22.60
N SER A 519 -26.97 -16.23 23.44
CA SER A 519 -25.58 -15.80 23.28
C SER A 519 -24.79 -16.90 22.59
N LEU A 520 -24.07 -16.54 21.53
CA LEU A 520 -23.16 -17.43 20.83
C LEU A 520 -21.75 -16.87 20.93
N THR A 521 -20.83 -17.67 21.45
CA THR A 521 -19.43 -17.30 21.62
C THR A 521 -18.56 -18.33 20.93
N VAL A 522 -17.72 -17.88 20.02
CA VAL A 522 -16.71 -18.72 19.37
C VAL A 522 -15.36 -18.27 19.87
N GLU A 523 -14.71 -19.15 20.61
CA GLU A 523 -13.32 -18.98 20.99
C GLU A 523 -12.46 -19.73 19.97
N PHE A 524 -11.44 -19.08 19.47
CA PHE A 524 -10.54 -19.67 18.50
C PHE A 524 -9.10 -19.41 18.91
N GLN A 525 -8.24 -20.35 18.54
CA GLN A 525 -6.86 -20.38 18.93
C GLN A 525 -6.02 -20.89 17.77
N ASP A 526 -4.86 -20.30 17.55
CA ASP A 526 -3.85 -20.84 16.65
C ASP A 526 -3.03 -21.98 17.29
N ALA A 527 -2.05 -22.47 16.54
CA ALA A 527 -1.11 -23.50 16.93
C ALA A 527 -0.18 -23.09 18.08
N TRP A 528 -0.04 -21.80 18.36
CA TRP A 528 0.89 -21.24 19.34
C TRP A 528 0.25 -20.91 20.67
N GLY A 529 -1.08 -20.94 20.77
CA GLY A 529 -1.77 -20.74 22.05
C GLY A 529 -2.50 -19.41 22.17
N GLN A 530 -2.37 -18.51 21.19
CA GLN A 530 -3.03 -17.22 21.29
C GLN A 530 -4.52 -17.41 20.99
N GLN A 531 -5.34 -16.95 21.93
CA GLN A 531 -6.77 -17.11 21.88
C GLN A 531 -7.43 -15.76 21.64
N ASP A 532 -8.42 -15.74 20.76
CA ASP A 532 -9.34 -14.62 20.62
C ASP A 532 -10.79 -15.13 20.55
N THR A 533 -11.73 -14.21 20.67
CA THR A 533 -13.15 -14.53 20.86
C THR A 533 -14.02 -13.67 19.98
N TRP A 534 -14.88 -14.34 19.22
CA TRP A 534 -16.01 -13.72 18.56
C TRP A 534 -17.29 -14.00 19.33
N SER A 535 -18.15 -13.01 19.50
CA SER A 535 -19.45 -13.21 20.14
C SER A 535 -20.56 -12.46 19.43
N THR A 536 -21.76 -13.02 19.48
CA THR A 536 -22.98 -12.39 18.97
C THR A 536 -24.19 -12.85 19.77
N THR A 537 -25.30 -12.13 19.61
CA THR A 537 -26.60 -12.54 20.14
C THR A 537 -27.61 -12.72 19.02
N PHE A 538 -28.45 -13.75 19.11
CA PHE A 538 -29.56 -13.95 18.18
C PHE A 538 -30.84 -14.32 18.92
N PHE A 539 -31.98 -13.90 18.39
CA PHE A 539 -33.28 -14.20 19.00
C PHE A 539 -33.69 -15.64 18.68
N GLY A 540 -33.97 -16.44 19.70
CA GLY A 540 -34.34 -17.84 19.55
C GLY A 540 -35.75 -17.99 18.98
N THR A 541 -35.85 -18.53 17.77
CA THR A 541 -37.10 -18.75 17.04
C THR A 541 -37.00 -19.99 16.15
N TYR A 542 -38.11 -20.40 15.54
CA TYR A 542 -38.15 -21.48 14.56
C TYR A 542 -37.35 -21.15 13.30
N SER A 543 -36.82 -22.18 12.63
CA SER A 543 -36.01 -22.09 11.42
C SER A 543 -36.72 -22.77 10.26
N GLY A 544 -36.61 -22.22 9.05
CA GLY A 544 -37.27 -22.76 7.86
C GLY A 544 -38.17 -21.75 7.14
N LEU A 545 -39.04 -22.24 6.26
CA LEU A 545 -40.13 -21.44 5.71
C LEU A 545 -41.30 -21.55 6.66
N MET A 546 -41.51 -20.50 7.44
CA MET A 546 -42.42 -20.56 8.57
C MET A 546 -43.76 -19.95 8.24
N PHE A 547 -44.84 -20.69 8.49
CA PHE A 547 -46.21 -20.21 8.35
C PHE A 547 -46.69 -19.57 9.65
N MET A 548 -47.25 -18.37 9.56
CA MET A 548 -47.79 -17.61 10.69
C MET A 548 -49.19 -17.08 10.37
N ASP A 549 -50.00 -16.86 11.40
CA ASP A 549 -51.23 -16.09 11.30
C ASP A 549 -50.97 -14.57 11.28
N GLU A 550 -52.02 -13.78 11.14
CA GLU A 550 -51.96 -12.32 11.15
C GLU A 550 -51.45 -11.73 12.48
N GLN A 551 -51.48 -12.50 13.57
CA GLN A 551 -50.99 -12.11 14.89
C GLN A 551 -49.53 -12.53 15.12
N GLY A 552 -48.89 -13.16 14.13
CA GLY A 552 -47.52 -13.64 14.20
C GLY A 552 -47.35 -14.97 14.96
N GLN A 553 -48.43 -15.71 15.24
CA GLN A 553 -48.31 -17.04 15.83
C GLN A 553 -48.04 -18.10 14.76
N TYR A 554 -47.07 -18.97 15.02
CA TYR A 554 -46.66 -20.02 14.09
C TYR A 554 -47.68 -21.17 14.00
N PHE A 555 -47.94 -21.65 12.79
CA PHE A 555 -48.78 -22.84 12.54
C PHE A 555 -47.99 -24.14 12.69
N SER A 556 -46.70 -24.14 12.36
CA SER A 556 -45.82 -25.30 12.43
C SER A 556 -44.45 -24.95 13.03
N ASP A 557 -43.77 -25.95 13.57
CA ASP A 557 -42.36 -25.88 13.95
C ASP A 557 -41.43 -26.10 12.74
N SER A 558 -40.13 -26.01 12.99
CA SER A 558 -39.05 -26.12 11.99
C SER A 558 -38.96 -27.50 11.32
N PHE A 559 -39.58 -28.53 11.90
CA PHE A 559 -39.63 -29.90 11.37
C PHE A 559 -40.98 -30.21 10.70
N GLY A 560 -41.88 -29.21 10.59
CA GLY A 560 -43.25 -29.40 10.10
C GLY A 560 -44.19 -30.02 11.12
N GLY A 561 -43.79 -30.09 12.40
CA GLY A 561 -44.67 -30.44 13.49
C GLY A 561 -45.74 -29.37 13.68
N LEU A 562 -46.98 -29.78 13.89
CA LEU A 562 -48.10 -28.85 13.99
C LEU A 562 -48.13 -28.17 15.37
N LEU A 563 -48.17 -26.84 15.38
CA LEU A 563 -48.33 -26.02 16.59
C LEU A 563 -49.77 -25.50 16.75
N LYS A 564 -50.38 -25.10 15.62
CA LYS A 564 -51.73 -24.54 15.55
C LYS A 564 -52.37 -24.92 14.22
N HIS A 565 -53.66 -25.23 14.22
CA HIS A 565 -54.43 -25.43 12.99
C HIS A 565 -54.86 -24.08 12.40
N LEU A 566 -54.82 -23.98 11.06
CA LEU A 566 -55.61 -22.99 10.33
C LEU A 566 -57.06 -23.51 10.27
N ASP A 567 -57.90 -23.00 11.16
CA ASP A 567 -59.25 -23.54 11.42
C ASP A 567 -60.32 -22.68 10.75
N PHE A 568 -61.25 -23.34 10.03
CA PHE A 568 -62.37 -22.71 9.33
C PHE A 568 -63.73 -23.07 9.97
N ASP A 569 -63.72 -23.57 11.21
CA ASP A 569 -64.89 -24.04 11.93
C ASP A 569 -65.68 -25.09 11.12
N ILE A 570 -67.00 -25.06 11.22
CA ILE A 570 -67.91 -25.98 10.53
C ILE A 570 -68.14 -25.45 9.11
N VAL A 571 -67.62 -26.16 8.11
CA VAL A 571 -67.91 -25.89 6.70
C VAL A 571 -69.11 -26.73 6.26
N VAL A 572 -70.16 -26.07 5.76
CA VAL A 572 -71.38 -26.73 5.26
C VAL A 572 -71.25 -27.04 3.77
N ALA A 573 -71.61 -28.25 3.36
CA ALA A 573 -71.57 -28.69 1.97
C ALA A 573 -72.33 -27.71 1.03
N GLY A 574 -71.69 -27.34 -0.08
CA GLY A 574 -72.22 -26.39 -1.06
C GLY A 574 -71.89 -24.92 -0.77
N GLN A 575 -71.07 -24.65 0.26
CA GLN A 575 -70.62 -23.30 0.59
C GLN A 575 -69.12 -23.11 0.31
N THR A 576 -68.75 -21.85 0.14
CA THR A 576 -67.37 -21.35 0.15
C THR A 576 -67.20 -20.50 1.40
N THR A 577 -66.14 -20.73 2.17
CA THR A 577 -65.85 -19.97 3.39
C THR A 577 -65.34 -18.57 3.06
N ASP A 578 -65.36 -17.69 4.06
CA ASP A 578 -64.49 -16.51 4.04
C ASP A 578 -63.01 -16.95 3.98
N TYR A 579 -62.15 -16.08 3.45
CA TYR A 579 -60.72 -16.37 3.37
C TYR A 579 -60.00 -15.90 4.63
N GLN A 580 -58.93 -16.61 4.99
CA GLN A 580 -58.02 -16.24 6.07
C GLN A 580 -56.65 -15.90 5.50
N LYS A 581 -56.03 -14.85 6.02
CA LYS A 581 -54.68 -14.44 5.66
C LYS A 581 -53.65 -15.28 6.40
N VAL A 582 -52.62 -15.69 5.68
CA VAL A 582 -51.49 -16.46 6.17
C VAL A 582 -50.21 -15.79 5.71
N ILE A 583 -49.20 -15.79 6.56
CA ILE A 583 -47.89 -15.22 6.28
C ILE A 583 -46.87 -16.37 6.19
N VAL A 584 -46.06 -16.37 5.14
CA VAL A 584 -44.84 -17.19 5.05
C VAL A 584 -43.66 -16.30 5.35
N LYS A 585 -42.73 -16.75 6.20
CA LYS A 585 -41.50 -16.03 6.51
C LYS A 585 -40.28 -16.86 6.15
N ASN A 586 -39.30 -16.25 5.49
CA ASN A 586 -38.03 -16.90 5.21
C ASN A 586 -37.12 -16.88 6.45
N GLN A 587 -37.13 -17.93 7.25
CA GLN A 587 -36.22 -18.10 8.40
C GLN A 587 -35.13 -19.15 8.12
N LEU A 588 -34.82 -19.43 6.85
CA LEU A 588 -33.76 -20.37 6.45
C LEU A 588 -32.34 -19.81 6.68
N GLY A 589 -32.22 -18.51 6.95
CA GLY A 589 -30.93 -17.85 7.17
C GLY A 589 -30.14 -17.54 5.89
N GLN A 590 -30.73 -17.76 4.73
CA GLN A 590 -30.11 -17.56 3.42
C GLN A 590 -31.12 -16.95 2.45
N VAL A 591 -30.62 -16.30 1.40
CA VAL A 591 -31.45 -15.79 0.31
C VAL A 591 -32.00 -16.98 -0.47
N VAL A 592 -33.29 -16.94 -0.79
CA VAL A 592 -33.98 -17.95 -1.61
C VAL A 592 -34.77 -17.28 -2.72
N GLN A 593 -35.21 -18.06 -3.70
CA GLN A 593 -36.05 -17.58 -4.79
C GLN A 593 -37.15 -18.58 -5.13
N ASN A 594 -38.10 -18.13 -5.97
CA ASN A 594 -39.17 -18.97 -6.51
C ASN A 594 -39.99 -19.73 -5.44
N LEU A 595 -40.54 -19.01 -4.45
CA LEU A 595 -41.40 -19.63 -3.45
C LEU A 595 -42.69 -20.13 -4.10
N ILE A 596 -42.90 -21.45 -4.06
CA ILE A 596 -44.11 -22.13 -4.51
C ILE A 596 -44.92 -22.58 -3.29
N LEU A 597 -46.20 -22.23 -3.24
CA LEU A 597 -47.19 -22.72 -2.28
C LEU A 597 -48.19 -23.62 -2.98
N GLU A 598 -48.35 -24.85 -2.49
CA GLU A 598 -49.23 -25.87 -3.07
C GLU A 598 -50.06 -26.60 -2.00
N VAL A 599 -51.30 -26.95 -2.34
CA VAL A 599 -52.16 -27.79 -1.50
C VAL A 599 -51.89 -29.27 -1.79
N VAL A 600 -51.72 -30.08 -0.74
CA VAL A 600 -51.63 -31.53 -0.87
C VAL A 600 -53.02 -32.13 -1.09
N LYS A 601 -53.37 -32.36 -2.36
CA LYS A 601 -54.72 -32.79 -2.78
C LYS A 601 -55.07 -34.23 -2.34
N ASP A 602 -54.07 -35.11 -2.19
CA ASP A 602 -54.29 -36.55 -1.94
C ASP A 602 -54.97 -36.89 -0.61
N LYS A 603 -54.96 -35.95 0.34
CA LYS A 603 -55.55 -36.13 1.68
C LYS A 603 -56.89 -35.42 1.86
N LEU A 604 -57.39 -34.73 0.83
CA LEU A 604 -58.63 -33.97 0.92
C LEU A 604 -59.85 -34.89 0.85
N PRO A 605 -60.93 -34.58 1.59
CA PRO A 605 -62.21 -35.25 1.39
C PRO A 605 -62.70 -35.06 -0.06
N PRO A 606 -63.43 -36.03 -0.63
CA PRO A 606 -64.06 -35.88 -1.95
C PRO A 606 -64.92 -34.61 -2.01
N ASP A 607 -64.90 -33.93 -3.17
CA ASP A 607 -65.65 -32.70 -3.44
C ASP A 607 -65.36 -31.50 -2.50
N VAL A 608 -64.20 -31.51 -1.83
CA VAL A 608 -63.66 -30.39 -1.05
C VAL A 608 -62.40 -29.86 -1.74
N THR A 609 -62.34 -28.55 -1.96
CA THR A 609 -61.18 -27.87 -2.56
C THR A 609 -60.67 -26.79 -1.62
N ILE A 610 -59.35 -26.73 -1.45
CA ILE A 610 -58.68 -25.61 -0.77
C ILE A 610 -58.16 -24.68 -1.86
N GLU A 611 -58.54 -23.41 -1.79
CA GLU A 611 -58.17 -22.40 -2.78
C GLU A 611 -57.19 -21.40 -2.16
N LEU A 612 -56.20 -20.98 -2.95
CA LEU A 612 -55.19 -20.00 -2.55
C LEU A 612 -55.33 -18.69 -3.35
N SER A 613 -54.89 -17.55 -2.80
CA SER A 613 -54.86 -16.27 -3.52
C SER A 613 -53.75 -15.33 -3.05
N TYR A 614 -53.28 -14.44 -3.94
CA TYR A 614 -52.39 -13.32 -3.60
C TYR A 614 -53.13 -12.07 -3.12
N THR A 615 -54.38 -11.90 -3.54
CA THR A 615 -55.07 -10.60 -3.48
C THR A 615 -56.31 -10.66 -2.60
N ASP A 616 -56.63 -9.51 -2.05
CA ASP A 616 -57.95 -9.15 -1.56
C ASP A 616 -58.45 -7.99 -2.45
N PRO A 617 -59.46 -8.18 -3.31
CA PRO A 617 -60.41 -9.30 -3.36
C PRO A 617 -59.82 -10.62 -3.85
N PHE A 618 -60.35 -11.73 -3.33
CA PHE A 618 -59.86 -13.09 -3.52
C PHE A 618 -60.03 -13.62 -4.95
N ILE A 619 -58.91 -13.97 -5.60
CA ILE A 619 -58.85 -14.65 -6.89
C ILE A 619 -58.24 -16.04 -6.69
N ALA A 620 -59.03 -17.09 -6.90
CA ALA A 620 -58.62 -18.47 -6.63
C ALA A 620 -57.55 -18.96 -7.63
N GLU A 621 -56.49 -19.54 -7.09
CA GLU A 621 -55.39 -20.16 -7.83
C GLU A 621 -55.12 -21.58 -7.30
N ASP A 622 -54.66 -22.48 -8.18
CA ASP A 622 -54.29 -23.85 -7.83
C ASP A 622 -52.97 -23.93 -7.01
N TYR A 623 -52.08 -22.96 -7.23
CA TYR A 623 -50.80 -22.79 -6.55
C TYR A 623 -50.38 -21.32 -6.63
N LEU A 624 -49.51 -20.89 -5.71
CA LEU A 624 -48.92 -19.55 -5.74
C LEU A 624 -47.41 -19.68 -5.99
N LEU A 625 -46.87 -18.87 -6.89
CA LEU A 625 -45.45 -18.68 -7.19
C LEU A 625 -45.04 -17.22 -6.95
N PHE A 626 -44.26 -16.99 -5.90
CA PHE A 626 -43.57 -15.72 -5.68
C PHE A 626 -42.20 -15.76 -6.37
N ASN A 627 -42.17 -15.33 -7.63
CA ASN A 627 -40.95 -15.24 -8.43
C ASN A 627 -40.16 -13.96 -8.11
N LYS A 628 -39.46 -13.96 -6.98
CA LYS A 628 -38.56 -12.89 -6.54
C LYS A 628 -37.43 -13.46 -5.67
N LEU A 629 -36.37 -12.68 -5.51
CA LEU A 629 -35.41 -12.90 -4.43
C LEU A 629 -36.08 -12.59 -3.09
N ILE A 630 -35.92 -13.48 -2.11
CA ILE A 630 -36.50 -13.40 -0.78
C ILE A 630 -35.34 -13.39 0.21
N GLN A 631 -35.14 -12.24 0.86
CA GLN A 631 -34.08 -12.05 1.84
C GLN A 631 -34.40 -12.82 3.14
N PRO A 632 -33.39 -13.09 3.99
CA PRO A 632 -33.64 -13.62 5.33
C PRO A 632 -34.59 -12.70 6.11
N ASN A 633 -35.60 -13.31 6.74
CA ASN A 633 -36.70 -12.71 7.49
C ASN A 633 -37.75 -11.94 6.67
N ASP A 634 -37.68 -11.96 5.34
CA ASP A 634 -38.77 -11.44 4.50
C ASP A 634 -40.06 -12.21 4.73
N GLU A 635 -41.19 -11.49 4.70
CA GLU A 635 -42.54 -12.00 4.87
C GLU A 635 -43.34 -11.90 3.57
N MET A 636 -44.14 -12.93 3.28
CA MET A 636 -44.99 -13.05 2.10
C MET A 636 -46.39 -13.43 2.54
N GLU A 637 -47.36 -12.61 2.17
CA GLU A 637 -48.75 -12.79 2.55
C GLU A 637 -49.52 -13.51 1.45
N PHE A 638 -50.43 -14.39 1.84
CA PHE A 638 -51.39 -15.04 0.95
C PHE A 638 -52.68 -15.37 1.69
N TYR A 639 -53.71 -15.74 0.94
CA TYR A 639 -55.04 -16.02 1.48
C TYR A 639 -55.47 -17.45 1.17
N VAL A 640 -56.18 -18.08 2.10
CA VAL A 640 -56.68 -19.46 1.99
C VAL A 640 -58.17 -19.47 2.26
N ARG A 641 -58.93 -20.24 1.48
CA ARG A 641 -60.35 -20.54 1.77
C ARG A 641 -60.71 -21.96 1.36
N ILE A 642 -61.85 -22.45 1.86
CA ILE A 642 -62.38 -23.78 1.57
C ILE A 642 -63.65 -23.65 0.71
N ALA A 643 -63.69 -24.36 -0.40
CA ALA A 643 -64.87 -24.49 -1.27
C ALA A 643 -65.37 -25.94 -1.28
N THR A 644 -66.67 -26.14 -1.07
CA THR A 644 -67.28 -27.48 -1.00
C THR A 644 -68.44 -27.61 -1.99
N ALA A 645 -68.57 -28.77 -2.63
CA ALA A 645 -69.78 -29.07 -3.41
C ALA A 645 -70.92 -29.54 -2.49
N ILE A 646 -72.16 -29.41 -2.96
CA ILE A 646 -73.34 -29.92 -2.24
C ILE A 646 -73.31 -31.45 -2.04
N THR A 647 -72.50 -32.15 -2.84
CA THR A 647 -72.30 -33.61 -2.79
C THR A 647 -71.19 -34.04 -1.82
N ALA A 648 -70.45 -33.10 -1.22
CA ALA A 648 -69.34 -33.43 -0.32
C ALA A 648 -69.83 -34.26 0.88
N PRO A 649 -69.22 -35.44 1.15
CA PRO A 649 -69.61 -36.29 2.27
C PRO A 649 -69.17 -35.65 3.60
N PRO A 650 -69.87 -35.93 4.72
CA PRO A 650 -69.44 -35.46 6.03
C PRO A 650 -68.01 -35.94 6.36
N ALA A 651 -67.13 -35.00 6.69
CA ALA A 651 -65.75 -35.25 7.10
C ALA A 651 -65.52 -34.68 8.51
N PRO A 652 -65.79 -35.45 9.59
CA PRO A 652 -65.77 -34.94 10.97
C PRO A 652 -64.41 -34.40 11.44
N ASN A 653 -63.32 -34.78 10.76
CA ASN A 653 -61.96 -34.33 11.03
C ASN A 653 -61.24 -34.03 9.70
N GLY A 654 -61.87 -33.25 8.81
CA GLY A 654 -61.26 -32.84 7.56
C GLY A 654 -59.94 -32.10 7.83
N GLN A 655 -58.85 -32.55 7.21
CA GLN A 655 -57.54 -31.92 7.33
C GLN A 655 -57.00 -31.65 5.93
N PHE A 656 -56.28 -30.54 5.79
CA PHE A 656 -55.52 -30.22 4.60
C PHE A 656 -54.11 -29.80 4.99
N GLU A 657 -53.21 -29.84 4.02
CA GLU A 657 -51.80 -29.51 4.19
C GLU A 657 -51.40 -28.59 3.03
N ILE A 658 -50.77 -27.46 3.36
CA ILE A 658 -50.16 -26.56 2.39
C ILE A 658 -48.65 -26.72 2.54
N ARG A 659 -47.94 -26.86 1.42
CA ARG A 659 -46.48 -26.99 1.38
C ARG A 659 -45.85 -25.80 0.71
N ALA A 660 -44.72 -25.37 1.25
CA ALA A 660 -43.85 -24.38 0.64
C ALA A 660 -42.60 -25.06 0.06
N LYS A 661 -42.17 -24.61 -1.12
CA LYS A 661 -40.91 -24.99 -1.77
C LYS A 661 -40.22 -23.73 -2.27
N VAL A 662 -38.90 -23.69 -2.21
CA VAL A 662 -38.06 -22.59 -2.73
C VAL A 662 -36.83 -23.18 -3.40
N ASP A 663 -36.24 -22.40 -4.29
CA ASP A 663 -34.94 -22.68 -4.86
C ASP A 663 -33.85 -21.94 -4.08
N PRO A 664 -32.68 -22.58 -3.82
CA PRO A 664 -31.51 -21.87 -3.33
C PRO A 664 -31.00 -20.87 -4.39
N VAL A 665 -30.38 -19.79 -3.94
CA VAL A 665 -29.70 -18.79 -4.78
C VAL A 665 -28.22 -19.14 -4.93
#